data_AF-A0A9C9K1X7-F1
#
_entry.id   AF-A0A9C9K1X7-F1
#
_cell.length_a   1.000
_cell.length_b   1.000
_cell.length_c   1.000
_cell.angle_alpha   90.00
_cell.angle_beta   90.00
_cell.angle_gamma   90.00
#
_symmetry.space_group_name_H-M   'P 1'
#
loop_
_entity.id
_entity.type
_entity.pdbx_description
1 polymer ?
#
loop_
_entity_poly.entity_id
_entity_poly.type
_entity_poly.pdbx_seq_one_letter_code
_entity_poly.pdbx_strand_id
1 'polypeptide(L)'
;ELEEYEISNIPESIRKRLIFNTRIQSFDNTRLRGNITSVVFRFPYFLPLTSGAHLYLPDLEEWGVAGKMLYRFRMPYEIKEPLTPFFRVSGIDRLSLTLYTSESYGEIESITPLYDSGAYTGVLSGVVTDNNGNPLATAAVKVLGTGLGAFTGADGSFRIVGVPPGEWVVQVQLIGYSTAQKTGVTVVEGMRTMVNFNLYPAELEGYDITAYGEPLIRMDISSTKRTGSEDYGLAVYEFRQVMNRTAGVIEHITYTGGGLGGFIDEGILVSDEGVSYMRPILRQFFSESPVWIPDMLTDSSGVAILEVDLPDNLTGWRLFTLGVDEGQRIGYGEGSFITTKNIIARLKAPRHLVVGDKCKLTLMAHNYLPYPKDIKMLIDTEGLSHIEGETERVAEVEPDEIGVMEEWVGADYSGDAHLISVALTDEESDAVESVVPVIPHGSEVFQSYAGRLRNTVTHMLKVLDNIDQDTFKGEVILSPSLARSISHGLPYFSNYPYFCIEQTVNRFLLNALLAESAGELGLSESRLSEGLSDAIDQGMEKLYETQTESGGWPWCEGGEPSCYITAYIVDALYSLRDSPFLSESAKKRYDEMYSRAIGYLEEWLKQLNMDEDRFDWELGLYVADVALRVGIGELYLPLIRDSVEYYYENRDPLSPMGLVLLASALHELGNEREVDVVIRNLDNTVNYRPDNTLWWGSAPEEGWRWWNDAVETTSKVLLLKMKVEPESNQIPYLIDWLVDQRRGAVWKSTKDSSVAIRAIIEYLLNYPEVTSLIVTECLVDEEMLESLELDPTDYESPDRKLELLLEDFKVGDNELTIRRDSGEGPVFYTISVNYYTEDDYIPAFHGSVDIERDYYIIERYLDDDKFYERRIPFEGEIEVGDEMEVEITIDSPYDFDYVILEDPRPAGLIYTDMDSYYDRHIGAYVELRNERRIFYFERLKAGETTITYRLRAEVPGIYSALPAIIKGMYSPDIGSSTAEKKVEVRE
;
A
#
# COMPACT_ATOMS: atom_id res chain seq x y z
N GLU A 1 22.85 -23.27 -46.43
CA GLU A 1 24.23 -22.74 -46.53
C GLU A 1 24.23 -21.59 -47.53
N LEU A 2 24.84 -20.46 -47.18
CA LEU A 2 25.12 -19.36 -48.12
C LEU A 2 26.58 -18.93 -47.87
N GLU A 3 27.42 -19.05 -48.89
CA GLU A 3 28.82 -18.59 -48.90
C GLU A 3 28.90 -17.07 -49.14
N GLU A 4 29.81 -16.38 -48.45
CA GLU A 4 30.12 -14.96 -48.65
C GLU A 4 30.92 -14.73 -49.94
N TYR A 5 30.48 -13.78 -50.77
CA TYR A 5 31.31 -13.19 -51.84
C TYR A 5 31.52 -11.71 -51.54
N GLU A 6 32.76 -11.32 -51.30
CA GLU A 6 33.20 -9.93 -51.23
C GLU A 6 33.29 -9.35 -52.66
N ILE A 7 32.55 -8.28 -52.95
CA ILE A 7 32.69 -7.53 -54.20
C ILE A 7 33.18 -6.11 -53.89
N SER A 8 34.50 -5.97 -53.82
CA SER A 8 35.18 -4.68 -53.85
C SER A 8 35.40 -4.25 -55.32
N ASN A 9 35.07 -2.99 -55.62
CA ASN A 9 35.22 -2.28 -56.91
C ASN A 9 34.08 -2.36 -57.94
N ILE A 10 32.99 -1.62 -57.69
CA ILE A 10 32.01 -1.24 -58.74
C ILE A 10 32.08 0.28 -58.99
N PRO A 11 32.25 0.75 -60.25
CA PRO A 11 32.25 2.18 -60.60
C PRO A 11 30.93 2.89 -60.30
N GLU A 12 31.01 4.19 -59.99
CA GLU A 12 29.91 5.01 -59.45
C GLU A 12 28.67 5.10 -60.35
N SER A 13 28.82 4.87 -61.66
CA SER A 13 27.70 4.83 -62.63
C SER A 13 26.86 3.55 -62.55
N ILE A 14 27.34 2.49 -61.90
CA ILE A 14 26.63 1.20 -61.75
C ILE A 14 25.97 1.07 -60.35
N ARG A 15 26.37 1.89 -59.35
CA ARG A 15 25.75 1.88 -58.00
C ARG A 15 24.25 2.14 -57.96
N LYS A 16 23.67 2.80 -58.97
CA LYS A 16 22.21 3.07 -59.02
C LYS A 16 21.36 1.89 -59.48
N ARG A 17 21.97 0.74 -59.85
CA ARG A 17 21.24 -0.48 -60.24
C ARG A 17 21.99 -1.74 -59.79
N LEU A 18 22.03 -1.97 -58.48
CA LEU A 18 22.34 -3.30 -57.93
C LEU A 18 21.04 -4.11 -57.90
N ILE A 19 20.93 -5.10 -58.80
CA ILE A 19 19.85 -6.09 -58.80
C ILE A 19 20.40 -7.31 -58.06
N PHE A 20 19.94 -7.55 -56.84
CA PHE A 20 20.22 -8.81 -56.15
C PHE A 20 19.22 -9.86 -56.63
N ASN A 21 19.69 -10.81 -57.44
CA ASN A 21 18.92 -12.01 -57.79
C ASN A 21 19.25 -13.11 -56.78
N THR A 22 18.53 -13.15 -55.66
CA THR A 22 18.51 -14.35 -54.81
C THR A 22 17.52 -15.34 -55.40
N ARG A 23 18.01 -16.51 -55.83
CA ARG A 23 17.18 -17.61 -56.32
C ARG A 23 17.26 -18.75 -55.31
N ILE A 24 16.19 -19.00 -54.56
CA ILE A 24 16.07 -20.17 -53.69
C ILE A 24 16.01 -21.40 -54.61
N GLN A 25 16.96 -22.33 -54.50
CA GLN A 25 17.10 -23.41 -55.50
C GLN A 25 16.18 -24.62 -55.29
N SER A 26 15.60 -24.82 -54.09
CA SER A 26 14.50 -25.76 -53.86
C SER A 26 13.96 -25.67 -52.44
N PHE A 27 12.67 -25.98 -52.26
CA PHE A 27 12.02 -26.17 -50.97
C PHE A 27 11.21 -27.48 -51.02
N ASP A 28 11.48 -28.44 -50.13
CA ASP A 28 10.75 -29.70 -50.08
C ASP A 28 9.46 -29.52 -49.27
N ASN A 29 8.33 -29.45 -49.97
CA ASN A 29 7.02 -29.13 -49.41
C ASN A 29 6.24 -30.35 -48.91
N THR A 30 6.88 -31.52 -48.77
CA THR A 30 6.19 -32.77 -48.40
C THR A 30 5.80 -32.88 -46.92
N ARG A 31 6.15 -31.90 -46.07
CA ARG A 31 5.85 -31.90 -44.63
C ARG A 31 4.95 -30.78 -44.11
N LEU A 32 4.51 -29.83 -44.94
CA LEU A 32 3.60 -28.76 -44.51
C LEU A 32 2.15 -29.16 -44.81
N ARG A 33 1.39 -29.49 -43.76
CA ARG A 33 -0.09 -29.51 -43.78
C ARG A 33 -0.59 -28.38 -42.88
N GLY A 34 -0.84 -27.21 -43.48
CA GLY A 34 -1.42 -26.03 -42.84
C GLY A 34 -1.40 -24.82 -43.78
N ASN A 35 -2.35 -23.89 -43.63
CA ASN A 35 -2.34 -22.61 -44.34
C ASN A 35 -1.19 -21.73 -43.81
N ILE A 36 -0.40 -21.14 -44.71
CA ILE A 36 0.69 -20.23 -44.33
C ILE A 36 0.07 -18.88 -43.94
N THR A 37 0.02 -18.55 -42.65
CA THR A 37 -0.59 -17.31 -42.14
C THR A 37 0.39 -16.14 -42.08
N SER A 38 1.71 -16.40 -42.09
CA SER A 38 2.76 -15.38 -42.03
C SER A 38 4.04 -15.80 -42.76
N VAL A 39 4.72 -14.85 -43.41
CA VAL A 39 6.05 -15.02 -44.02
C VAL A 39 6.96 -13.88 -43.56
N VAL A 40 8.14 -14.20 -43.02
CA VAL A 40 9.11 -13.22 -42.50
C VAL A 40 10.41 -13.30 -43.28
N PHE A 41 10.87 -12.18 -43.84
CA PHE A 41 12.18 -12.06 -44.49
C PHE A 41 13.13 -11.27 -43.60
N ARG A 42 14.24 -11.89 -43.18
CA ARG A 42 15.35 -11.23 -42.48
C ARG A 42 16.55 -11.08 -43.41
N PHE A 43 17.03 -9.86 -43.58
CA PHE A 43 18.25 -9.58 -44.33
C PHE A 43 19.39 -9.24 -43.38
N PRO A 44 20.51 -9.98 -43.39
CA PRO A 44 21.55 -9.86 -42.36
C PRO A 44 22.60 -8.76 -42.61
N TYR A 45 22.53 -7.95 -43.69
CA TYR A 45 23.55 -6.94 -43.99
C TYR A 45 22.99 -5.56 -44.33
N PHE A 46 23.72 -4.52 -43.87
CA PHE A 46 23.44 -3.10 -44.04
C PHE A 46 23.39 -2.69 -45.52
N LEU A 47 22.24 -2.17 -45.96
CA LEU A 47 22.04 -1.63 -47.31
C LEU A 47 22.06 -0.10 -47.27
N PRO A 48 23.07 0.57 -47.87
CA PRO A 48 23.04 2.03 -48.01
C PRO A 48 22.10 2.38 -49.17
N LEU A 49 20.82 2.57 -48.88
CA LEU A 49 19.83 2.93 -49.89
C LEU A 49 19.91 4.43 -50.21
N THR A 50 20.22 4.77 -51.46
CA THR A 50 20.10 6.15 -51.95
C THR A 50 18.73 6.36 -52.61
N SER A 51 18.22 7.60 -52.56
CA SER A 51 16.90 7.97 -53.10
C SER A 51 16.69 7.44 -54.53
N GLY A 52 15.62 6.64 -54.73
CA GLY A 52 15.28 6.01 -56.02
C GLY A 52 15.71 4.55 -56.21
N ALA A 53 16.19 3.85 -55.18
CA ALA A 53 16.48 2.42 -55.23
C ALA A 53 15.21 1.54 -55.33
N HIS A 54 15.33 0.39 -56.00
CA HIS A 54 14.27 -0.61 -56.17
C HIS A 54 14.71 -1.96 -55.58
N LEU A 55 13.90 -2.52 -54.69
CA LEU A 55 14.11 -3.86 -54.14
C LEU A 55 13.19 -4.86 -54.85
N TYR A 56 13.75 -5.96 -55.33
CA TYR A 56 13.02 -7.08 -55.94
C TYR A 56 13.06 -8.28 -55.01
N LEU A 57 11.91 -8.78 -54.59
CA LEU A 57 11.79 -10.06 -53.90
C LEU A 57 11.50 -11.19 -54.91
N PRO A 58 11.90 -12.44 -54.64
CA PRO A 58 11.65 -13.56 -55.54
C PRO A 58 10.14 -13.83 -55.73
N ASP A 59 9.77 -14.38 -56.90
CA ASP A 59 8.37 -14.74 -57.23
C ASP A 59 7.86 -15.82 -56.25
N LEU A 60 6.77 -15.53 -55.53
CA LEU A 60 6.16 -16.41 -54.52
C LEU A 60 5.08 -17.35 -55.10
N GLU A 61 5.00 -17.45 -56.43
CA GLU A 61 4.01 -18.31 -57.12
C GLU A 61 4.16 -19.79 -56.75
N GLU A 62 5.39 -20.25 -56.45
CA GLU A 62 5.64 -21.62 -55.97
C GLU A 62 5.01 -21.90 -54.59
N TRP A 63 4.61 -20.86 -53.84
CA TRP A 63 3.95 -20.94 -52.53
C TRP A 63 2.45 -20.62 -52.60
N GLY A 64 1.87 -20.57 -53.81
CA GLY A 64 0.43 -20.34 -54.02
C GLY A 64 0.00 -18.86 -53.98
N VAL A 65 0.96 -17.92 -53.96
CA VAL A 65 0.69 -16.48 -53.89
C VAL A 65 0.92 -15.85 -55.27
N ALA A 66 -0.14 -15.36 -55.93
CA ALA A 66 -0.04 -14.75 -57.26
C ALA A 66 0.30 -13.26 -57.17
N GLY A 67 1.43 -12.84 -57.77
CA GLY A 67 1.77 -11.43 -58.02
C GLY A 67 3.25 -11.06 -57.82
N LYS A 68 3.75 -10.14 -58.66
CA LYS A 68 5.10 -9.54 -58.50
C LYS A 68 5.07 -8.31 -57.61
N MET A 69 5.82 -8.34 -56.50
CA MET A 69 6.00 -7.18 -55.61
C MET A 69 7.15 -6.28 -56.08
N LEU A 70 6.88 -4.97 -56.17
CA LEU A 70 7.86 -3.98 -56.59
C LEU A 70 7.77 -2.75 -55.70
N TYR A 71 8.83 -2.45 -54.96
CA TYR A 71 8.88 -1.30 -54.04
C TYR A 71 9.72 -0.17 -54.65
N ARG A 72 9.29 1.09 -54.43
CA ARG A 72 10.00 2.29 -54.86
C ARG A 72 10.05 3.29 -53.71
N PHE A 73 11.26 3.66 -53.30
CA PHE A 73 11.46 4.62 -52.20
C PHE A 73 11.79 6.01 -52.73
N ARG A 74 11.22 7.05 -52.10
CA ARG A 74 11.51 8.47 -52.37
C ARG A 74 11.64 9.19 -51.03
N MET A 75 12.77 9.87 -50.80
CA MET A 75 12.93 10.79 -49.65
C MET A 75 13.27 12.20 -50.16
N PRO A 76 12.70 13.24 -49.52
CA PRO A 76 13.51 14.04 -48.61
C PRO A 76 12.79 14.50 -47.32
N TYR A 77 13.60 15.12 -46.43
CA TYR A 77 13.28 15.77 -45.14
C TYR A 77 11.83 16.21 -44.94
N GLU A 78 11.28 15.86 -43.77
CA GLU A 78 9.86 15.87 -43.35
C GLU A 78 9.01 14.71 -43.90
N ILE A 79 8.84 13.68 -43.06
CA ILE A 79 7.71 12.74 -43.17
C ILE A 79 6.58 13.34 -42.34
N LYS A 80 5.58 13.95 -42.99
CA LYS A 80 4.29 14.31 -42.38
C LYS A 80 3.14 13.37 -42.80
N GLU A 81 3.39 12.38 -43.65
CA GLU A 81 2.41 11.35 -44.04
C GLU A 81 3.07 9.99 -44.31
N PRO A 82 2.38 8.84 -44.07
CA PRO A 82 2.93 7.50 -44.26
C PRO A 82 3.06 7.09 -45.75
N LEU A 83 4.16 6.39 -46.09
CA LEU A 83 4.41 5.81 -47.41
C LEU A 83 3.40 4.69 -47.74
N THR A 84 2.69 4.80 -48.88
CA THR A 84 1.71 3.80 -49.33
C THR A 84 2.27 2.89 -50.43
N PRO A 85 2.39 1.56 -50.23
CA PRO A 85 2.64 0.62 -51.32
C PRO A 85 1.36 0.33 -52.12
N PHE A 86 1.46 0.20 -53.45
CA PHE A 86 0.34 -0.11 -54.35
C PHE A 86 0.42 -1.56 -54.87
N PHE A 87 -0.26 -2.51 -54.23
CA PHE A 87 -0.60 -3.82 -54.83
C PHE A 87 -1.64 -4.59 -53.99
N ARG A 88 -2.25 -5.60 -54.59
CA ARG A 88 -3.31 -6.45 -54.01
C ARG A 88 -2.73 -7.84 -53.73
N VAL A 89 -2.67 -8.25 -52.46
CA VAL A 89 -2.31 -9.62 -52.05
C VAL A 89 -3.57 -10.30 -51.54
N SER A 90 -3.81 -11.55 -51.93
CA SER A 90 -4.92 -12.36 -51.43
C SER A 90 -4.36 -13.65 -50.81
N GLY A 91 -4.70 -13.93 -49.55
CA GLY A 91 -4.39 -15.20 -48.88
C GLY A 91 -3.27 -15.17 -47.83
N ILE A 92 -2.86 -14.00 -47.34
CA ILE A 92 -1.94 -13.87 -46.19
C ILE A 92 -2.50 -12.81 -45.24
N ASP A 93 -2.62 -13.12 -43.95
CA ASP A 93 -3.21 -12.22 -42.94
C ASP A 93 -2.20 -11.14 -42.47
N ARG A 94 -0.89 -11.41 -42.52
CA ARG A 94 0.17 -10.45 -42.14
C ARG A 94 1.47 -10.67 -42.94
N LEU A 95 2.03 -9.59 -43.51
CA LEU A 95 3.36 -9.56 -44.13
C LEU A 95 4.24 -8.55 -43.39
N SER A 96 5.35 -9.00 -42.80
CA SER A 96 6.26 -8.16 -42.01
C SER A 96 7.63 -8.05 -42.69
N LEU A 97 8.17 -6.83 -42.78
CA LEU A 97 9.50 -6.56 -43.34
C LEU A 97 10.31 -5.71 -42.33
N THR A 98 11.43 -6.24 -41.86
CA THR A 98 12.29 -5.56 -40.87
C THR A 98 13.58 -5.10 -41.55
N LEU A 99 13.90 -3.81 -41.44
CA LEU A 99 15.14 -3.19 -41.94
C LEU A 99 15.87 -2.50 -40.78
N TYR A 100 17.18 -2.68 -40.69
CA TYR A 100 18.01 -2.07 -39.66
C TYR A 100 18.74 -0.85 -40.23
N THR A 101 18.63 0.31 -39.59
CA THR A 101 19.40 1.53 -39.92
C THR A 101 20.15 2.04 -38.69
N SER A 102 21.24 2.79 -38.91
CA SER A 102 22.31 3.00 -37.92
C SER A 102 22.01 3.97 -36.77
N GLU A 103 20.84 4.59 -36.71
CA GLU A 103 20.45 5.46 -35.60
C GLU A 103 18.99 5.17 -35.27
N SER A 104 18.71 4.86 -34.00
CA SER A 104 17.45 4.38 -33.39
C SER A 104 17.03 2.93 -33.69
N TYR A 105 16.93 2.13 -32.61
CA TYR A 105 16.18 0.87 -32.58
C TYR A 105 14.70 1.21 -32.58
N GLY A 106 13.98 0.81 -33.63
CA GLY A 106 12.53 0.88 -33.68
C GLY A 106 11.99 -0.27 -34.54
N GLU A 107 11.13 -1.11 -33.95
CA GLU A 107 10.32 -2.05 -34.72
C GLU A 107 9.20 -1.29 -35.44
N ILE A 108 9.01 -1.56 -36.74
CA ILE A 108 7.79 -1.14 -37.45
C ILE A 108 6.74 -2.22 -37.20
N GLU A 109 5.86 -2.03 -36.23
CA GLU A 109 4.96 -3.08 -35.73
C GLU A 109 3.82 -3.46 -36.70
N SER A 110 3.45 -2.64 -37.68
CA SER A 110 2.45 -3.07 -38.69
C SER A 110 2.42 -2.21 -39.96
N ILE A 111 2.12 -2.85 -41.09
CA ILE A 111 1.65 -2.17 -42.30
C ILE A 111 0.16 -2.47 -42.42
N THR A 112 -0.68 -1.51 -42.06
CA THR A 112 -2.13 -1.59 -42.28
C THR A 112 -2.44 -1.16 -43.72
N PRO A 113 -3.17 -1.93 -44.52
CA PRO A 113 -3.58 -1.47 -45.84
C PRO A 113 -4.55 -0.29 -45.70
N LEU A 114 -4.13 0.89 -46.19
CA LEU A 114 -5.01 2.04 -46.35
C LEU A 114 -6.06 1.72 -47.45
N TYR A 115 -7.29 1.45 -47.03
CA TYR A 115 -8.44 1.55 -47.94
C TYR A 115 -8.77 3.03 -48.12
N ASP A 116 -8.67 3.49 -49.36
CA ASP A 116 -9.04 4.83 -49.80
C ASP A 116 -10.45 5.23 -49.30
N SER A 117 -10.51 6.34 -48.57
CA SER A 117 -11.73 6.97 -48.08
C SER A 117 -12.50 7.61 -49.24
N GLY A 118 -13.19 6.77 -49.99
CA GLY A 118 -14.16 7.14 -51.02
C GLY A 118 -15.24 6.08 -51.24
N ALA A 119 -15.39 5.12 -50.32
CA ALA A 119 -16.30 4.00 -50.48
C ALA A 119 -17.67 4.31 -49.88
N TYR A 120 -18.68 4.39 -50.75
CA TYR A 120 -20.07 4.41 -50.38
C TYR A 120 -20.39 3.24 -49.42
N THR A 121 -20.88 3.54 -48.22
CA THR A 121 -21.14 2.53 -47.19
C THR A 121 -22.64 2.25 -47.03
N GLY A 122 -22.98 1.07 -46.53
CA GLY A 122 -24.33 0.70 -46.11
C GLY A 122 -24.47 0.75 -44.58
N VAL A 123 -25.71 0.62 -44.10
CA VAL A 123 -26.04 0.54 -42.67
C VAL A 123 -26.59 -0.85 -42.36
N LEU A 124 -26.02 -1.52 -41.36
CA LEU A 124 -26.55 -2.78 -40.84
C LEU A 124 -27.38 -2.49 -39.60
N SER A 125 -28.55 -3.10 -39.47
CA SER A 125 -29.36 -2.97 -38.26
C SER A 125 -30.15 -4.23 -37.99
N GLY A 126 -30.59 -4.41 -36.76
CA GLY A 126 -31.45 -5.53 -36.41
C GLY A 126 -31.76 -5.55 -34.94
N VAL A 127 -32.39 -6.62 -34.51
CA VAL A 127 -32.70 -6.91 -33.11
C VAL A 127 -32.11 -8.27 -32.75
N VAL A 128 -31.52 -8.37 -31.56
CA VAL A 128 -31.05 -9.60 -30.94
C VAL A 128 -32.03 -10.00 -29.85
N THR A 129 -32.54 -11.22 -29.91
CA THR A 129 -33.47 -11.77 -28.91
C THR A 129 -32.97 -13.10 -28.37
N ASP A 130 -33.49 -13.53 -27.22
CA ASP A 130 -33.34 -14.90 -26.74
C ASP A 130 -34.30 -15.87 -27.45
N ASN A 131 -34.19 -17.16 -27.14
CA ASN A 131 -35.04 -18.22 -27.69
C ASN A 131 -36.54 -18.08 -27.33
N ASN A 132 -36.89 -17.24 -26.36
CA ASN A 132 -38.26 -16.93 -25.96
C ASN A 132 -38.78 -15.63 -26.61
N GLY A 133 -37.96 -14.95 -27.42
CA GLY A 133 -38.29 -13.71 -28.10
C GLY A 133 -38.09 -12.45 -27.26
N ASN A 134 -37.48 -12.55 -26.07
CA ASN A 134 -37.16 -11.39 -25.25
C ASN A 134 -35.94 -10.65 -25.85
N PRO A 135 -35.95 -9.30 -25.88
CA PRO A 135 -34.82 -8.53 -26.37
C PRO A 135 -33.59 -8.68 -25.47
N LEU A 136 -32.42 -8.83 -26.08
CA LEU A 136 -31.15 -8.97 -25.37
C LEU A 136 -30.33 -7.68 -25.50
N ALA A 137 -30.22 -6.94 -24.41
CA ALA A 137 -29.36 -5.76 -24.29
C ALA A 137 -27.88 -6.17 -24.19
N THR A 138 -26.98 -5.22 -24.48
CA THR A 138 -25.52 -5.33 -24.34
C THR A 138 -24.85 -6.48 -25.12
N ALA A 139 -25.55 -7.11 -26.06
CA ALA A 139 -24.96 -8.11 -26.96
C ALA A 139 -24.04 -7.42 -27.97
N ALA A 140 -22.81 -7.91 -28.09
CA ALA A 140 -21.82 -7.40 -29.03
C ALA A 140 -22.10 -7.95 -30.43
N VAL A 141 -22.38 -7.06 -31.39
CA VAL A 141 -22.59 -7.39 -32.81
C VAL A 141 -21.38 -6.93 -33.62
N LYS A 142 -20.71 -7.84 -34.33
CA LYS A 142 -19.49 -7.57 -35.11
C LYS A 142 -19.63 -8.01 -36.57
N VAL A 143 -19.08 -7.23 -37.49
CA VAL A 143 -18.96 -7.60 -38.91
C VAL A 143 -17.56 -8.20 -39.13
N LEU A 144 -17.49 -9.53 -39.27
CA LEU A 144 -16.22 -10.26 -39.33
C LEU A 144 -15.41 -9.90 -40.58
N GLY A 145 -14.10 -9.78 -40.41
CA GLY A 145 -13.18 -9.27 -41.44
C GLY A 145 -13.09 -7.74 -41.49
N THR A 146 -13.76 -7.04 -40.57
CA THR A 146 -13.67 -5.57 -40.38
C THR A 146 -13.50 -5.23 -38.90
N GLY A 147 -13.14 -3.97 -38.60
CA GLY A 147 -13.17 -3.44 -37.23
C GLY A 147 -14.54 -2.89 -36.80
N LEU A 148 -15.61 -3.12 -37.55
CA LEU A 148 -16.93 -2.51 -37.33
C LEU A 148 -17.83 -3.38 -36.44
N GLY A 149 -18.44 -2.76 -35.43
CA GLY A 149 -19.37 -3.41 -34.51
C GLY A 149 -20.24 -2.41 -33.72
N ALA A 150 -21.22 -2.92 -33.00
CA ALA A 150 -22.07 -2.16 -32.07
C ALA A 150 -22.60 -3.08 -30.96
N PHE A 151 -22.95 -2.50 -29.81
CA PHE A 151 -23.72 -3.19 -28.78
C PHE A 151 -25.22 -2.99 -28.98
N THR A 152 -26.04 -3.95 -28.53
CA THR A 152 -27.50 -3.80 -28.55
C THR A 152 -28.00 -2.89 -27.42
N GLY A 153 -29.02 -2.10 -27.70
CA GLY A 153 -29.74 -1.28 -26.71
C GLY A 153 -30.69 -2.12 -25.83
N ALA A 154 -31.37 -1.47 -24.88
CA ALA A 154 -32.30 -2.13 -23.95
C ALA A 154 -33.48 -2.87 -24.64
N ASP A 155 -33.82 -2.46 -25.86
CA ASP A 155 -34.84 -3.11 -26.71
C ASP A 155 -34.25 -4.19 -27.64
N GLY A 156 -32.99 -4.56 -27.44
CA GLY A 156 -32.26 -5.56 -28.23
C GLY A 156 -31.81 -5.04 -29.60
N SER A 157 -32.06 -3.77 -29.94
CA SER A 157 -31.75 -3.23 -31.26
C SER A 157 -30.28 -2.81 -31.40
N PHE A 158 -29.69 -2.99 -32.59
CA PHE A 158 -28.36 -2.51 -32.92
C PHE A 158 -28.33 -1.79 -34.28
N ARG A 159 -27.33 -0.92 -34.46
CA ARG A 159 -27.07 -0.20 -35.71
C ARG A 159 -25.58 -0.02 -35.94
N ILE A 160 -25.06 -0.55 -37.03
CA ILE A 160 -23.66 -0.40 -37.46
C ILE A 160 -23.64 0.41 -38.75
N VAL A 161 -23.00 1.58 -38.72
CA VAL A 161 -22.87 2.50 -39.86
C VAL A 161 -21.47 2.35 -40.45
N GLY A 162 -21.33 2.56 -41.76
CA GLY A 162 -20.01 2.53 -42.40
C GLY A 162 -19.62 1.14 -42.93
N VAL A 163 -20.55 0.19 -43.04
CA VAL A 163 -20.24 -1.16 -43.51
C VAL A 163 -20.03 -1.15 -45.04
N PRO A 164 -18.88 -1.62 -45.57
CA PRO A 164 -18.64 -1.58 -47.00
C PRO A 164 -19.64 -2.48 -47.78
N PRO A 165 -20.01 -2.14 -49.02
CA PRO A 165 -20.93 -2.96 -49.81
C PRO A 165 -20.30 -4.31 -50.16
N GLY A 166 -21.05 -5.39 -49.97
CA GLY A 166 -20.56 -6.76 -50.14
C GLY A 166 -21.32 -7.76 -49.29
N GLU A 167 -20.99 -9.04 -49.43
CA GLU A 167 -21.50 -10.08 -48.53
C GLU A 167 -20.59 -10.25 -47.33
N TRP A 168 -21.16 -10.15 -46.13
CA TRP A 168 -20.43 -10.21 -44.87
C TRP A 168 -20.93 -11.32 -43.96
N VAL A 169 -20.05 -11.73 -43.04
CA VAL A 169 -20.45 -12.57 -41.90
C VAL A 169 -20.64 -11.65 -40.69
N VAL A 170 -21.84 -11.67 -40.12
CA VAL A 170 -22.18 -10.88 -38.93
C VAL A 170 -22.32 -11.83 -37.76
N GLN A 171 -21.56 -11.56 -36.69
CA GLN A 171 -21.51 -12.36 -35.47
C GLN A 171 -22.12 -11.59 -34.31
N VAL A 172 -22.85 -12.30 -33.43
CA VAL A 172 -23.36 -11.76 -32.17
C VAL A 172 -22.89 -12.61 -31.00
N GLN A 173 -22.42 -11.95 -29.94
CA GLN A 173 -21.98 -12.59 -28.70
C GLN A 173 -22.57 -11.87 -27.49
N LEU A 174 -23.04 -12.65 -26.51
CA LEU A 174 -23.47 -12.16 -25.20
C LEU A 174 -23.10 -13.22 -24.17
N ILE A 175 -22.59 -12.79 -23.01
CA ILE A 175 -22.21 -13.70 -21.92
C ILE A 175 -23.45 -14.50 -21.48
N GLY A 176 -23.28 -15.80 -21.26
CA GLY A 176 -24.37 -16.73 -20.94
C GLY A 176 -25.15 -17.26 -22.16
N TYR A 177 -24.80 -16.82 -23.38
CA TYR A 177 -25.45 -17.26 -24.62
C TYR A 177 -24.44 -17.80 -25.64
N SER A 178 -24.87 -18.81 -26.41
CA SER A 178 -24.14 -19.34 -27.55
C SER A 178 -23.93 -18.26 -28.60
N THR A 179 -22.74 -18.26 -29.21
CA THR A 179 -22.38 -17.32 -30.27
C THR A 179 -23.18 -17.64 -31.54
N ALA A 180 -23.90 -16.65 -32.08
CA ALA A 180 -24.63 -16.80 -33.34
C ALA A 180 -23.92 -16.06 -34.48
N GLN A 181 -23.93 -16.64 -35.68
CA GLN A 181 -23.38 -16.03 -36.89
C GLN A 181 -24.34 -16.18 -38.07
N LYS A 182 -24.43 -15.14 -38.89
CA LYS A 182 -25.10 -15.18 -40.20
C LYS A 182 -24.09 -14.85 -41.29
N THR A 183 -23.90 -15.80 -42.20
CA THR A 183 -23.05 -15.66 -43.39
C THR A 183 -23.86 -15.14 -44.58
N GLY A 184 -23.20 -14.48 -45.54
CA GLY A 184 -23.85 -14.00 -46.77
C GLY A 184 -24.76 -12.78 -46.57
N VAL A 185 -24.54 -11.96 -45.52
CA VAL A 185 -25.32 -10.74 -45.31
C VAL A 185 -24.92 -9.70 -46.35
N THR A 186 -25.76 -9.51 -47.37
CA THR A 186 -25.50 -8.54 -48.43
C THR A 186 -25.78 -7.11 -47.96
N VAL A 187 -24.72 -6.31 -47.85
CA VAL A 187 -24.77 -4.87 -47.61
C VAL A 187 -24.69 -4.16 -48.95
N VAL A 188 -25.68 -3.31 -49.24
CA VAL A 188 -25.73 -2.51 -50.47
C VAL A 188 -25.47 -1.05 -50.09
N GLU A 189 -24.67 -0.38 -50.93
CA GLU A 189 -24.34 1.03 -50.80
C GLU A 189 -25.57 1.91 -50.57
N GLY A 190 -25.51 2.80 -49.57
CA GLY A 190 -26.57 3.74 -49.22
C GLY A 190 -27.85 3.13 -48.65
N MET A 191 -27.95 1.79 -48.59
CA MET A 191 -29.13 1.09 -48.07
C MET A 191 -28.93 0.61 -46.64
N ARG A 192 -30.07 0.43 -45.95
CA ARG A 192 -30.13 -0.22 -44.64
C ARG A 192 -30.47 -1.71 -44.82
N THR A 193 -29.57 -2.60 -44.43
CA THR A 193 -29.79 -4.05 -44.40
C THR A 193 -30.23 -4.48 -43.00
N MET A 194 -31.36 -5.18 -42.92
CA MET A 194 -31.92 -5.68 -41.66
C MET A 194 -31.50 -7.14 -41.38
N VAL A 195 -30.89 -7.41 -40.23
CA VAL A 195 -30.44 -8.74 -39.81
C VAL A 195 -30.71 -8.96 -38.31
N ASN A 196 -31.68 -9.81 -38.01
CA ASN A 196 -32.01 -10.16 -36.63
C ASN A 196 -31.30 -11.46 -36.22
N PHE A 197 -31.01 -11.58 -34.93
CA PHE A 197 -30.37 -12.75 -34.33
C PHE A 197 -31.23 -13.30 -33.19
N ASN A 198 -31.22 -14.62 -33.06
CA ASN A 198 -31.78 -15.30 -31.91
C ASN A 198 -30.62 -16.05 -31.24
N LEU A 199 -30.36 -15.77 -29.96
CA LEU A 199 -29.33 -16.43 -29.18
C LEU A 199 -29.95 -17.48 -28.26
N TYR A 200 -29.31 -18.65 -28.21
CA TYR A 200 -29.65 -19.71 -27.27
C TYR A 200 -28.71 -19.62 -26.07
N PRO A 201 -29.17 -19.82 -24.82
CA PRO A 201 -28.27 -19.96 -23.68
C PRO A 201 -27.13 -20.93 -23.99
N ALA A 202 -25.90 -20.56 -23.67
CA ALA A 202 -24.77 -21.49 -23.78
C ALA A 202 -24.86 -22.46 -22.60
N GLU A 203 -25.06 -23.75 -22.86
CA GLU A 203 -24.76 -24.76 -21.85
C GLU A 203 -23.25 -24.71 -21.59
N LEU A 204 -22.88 -24.18 -20.42
CA LEU A 204 -21.54 -24.35 -19.86
C LEU A 204 -21.42 -25.81 -19.45
N GLU A 205 -20.54 -26.58 -20.10
CA GLU A 205 -20.05 -27.82 -19.49
C GLU A 205 -19.28 -27.41 -18.24
N GLY A 206 -19.93 -27.55 -17.09
CA GLY A 206 -19.31 -27.33 -15.79
C GLY A 206 -18.24 -28.39 -15.53
N TYR A 207 -17.18 -28.00 -14.83
CA TYR A 207 -16.29 -28.95 -14.17
C TYR A 207 -17.01 -29.49 -12.93
N ASP A 208 -17.02 -30.80 -12.74
CA ASP A 208 -17.44 -31.39 -11.47
C ASP A 208 -16.33 -31.16 -10.43
N ILE A 209 -16.58 -30.25 -9.49
CA ILE A 209 -15.75 -30.09 -8.29
C ILE A 209 -16.35 -30.98 -7.22
N THR A 210 -15.63 -32.04 -6.84
CA THR A 210 -16.04 -32.90 -5.72
C THR A 210 -15.02 -32.76 -4.60
N ALA A 211 -15.45 -32.22 -3.46
CA ALA A 211 -14.63 -32.12 -2.25
C ALA A 211 -14.96 -33.30 -1.31
N TYR A 212 -13.92 -33.94 -0.77
CA TYR A 212 -14.03 -34.93 0.29
C TYR A 212 -13.14 -34.46 1.45
N GLY A 213 -13.63 -34.51 2.68
CA GLY A 213 -12.86 -34.18 3.87
C GLY A 213 -12.85 -35.36 4.85
N GLU A 214 -11.69 -35.70 5.38
CA GLU A 214 -11.53 -36.63 6.51
C GLU A 214 -10.89 -35.86 7.68
N PRO A 215 -11.37 -36.02 8.92
CA PRO A 215 -10.74 -35.39 10.09
C PRO A 215 -9.37 -36.04 10.36
N LEU A 216 -8.30 -35.25 10.28
CA LEU A 216 -6.96 -35.68 10.69
C LEU A 216 -6.86 -35.65 12.22
N ILE A 217 -6.87 -36.81 12.87
CA ILE A 217 -6.42 -36.95 14.25
C ILE A 217 -4.88 -37.02 14.21
N ARG A 218 -4.19 -35.90 14.44
CA ARG A 218 -2.73 -35.94 14.68
C ARG A 218 -2.46 -36.38 16.12
N MET A 219 -2.14 -37.66 16.29
CA MET A 219 -1.32 -38.13 17.40
C MET A 219 0.12 -38.24 16.89
N ASP A 220 0.96 -37.23 17.10
CA ASP A 220 2.39 -37.47 17.17
C ASP A 220 3.08 -36.44 18.07
N ILE A 221 3.61 -36.98 19.16
CA ILE A 221 4.39 -36.34 20.19
C ILE A 221 5.83 -36.34 19.67
N SER A 222 6.48 -35.18 19.56
CA SER A 222 7.93 -35.14 19.38
C SER A 222 8.57 -34.11 20.29
N SER A 223 9.61 -34.58 20.97
CA SER A 223 10.27 -34.02 22.14
C SER A 223 10.91 -32.64 21.93
N THR A 224 10.71 -31.79 22.93
CA THR A 224 11.31 -30.48 23.15
C THR A 224 12.84 -30.51 23.25
N LYS A 225 13.48 -29.48 22.70
CA LYS A 225 14.78 -28.99 23.20
C LYS A 225 14.75 -27.45 23.22
N ARG A 226 14.69 -26.89 24.42
CA ARG A 226 14.77 -25.45 24.74
C ARG A 226 16.04 -24.79 24.21
N THR A 227 15.90 -23.59 23.65
CA THR A 227 16.86 -22.48 23.86
C THR A 227 16.09 -21.15 23.85
N GLY A 228 16.18 -20.38 24.94
CA GLY A 228 16.08 -18.91 24.99
C GLY A 228 14.73 -18.24 24.67
N SER A 229 14.16 -17.61 25.69
CA SER A 229 13.09 -16.61 25.64
C SER A 229 13.55 -15.30 24.98
N GLU A 230 12.77 -14.77 24.04
CA GLU A 230 12.74 -13.34 23.69
C GLU A 230 11.26 -12.94 23.59
N ASP A 231 10.81 -12.22 24.61
CA ASP A 231 9.48 -11.63 24.68
C ASP A 231 9.45 -10.25 23.99
N TYR A 232 8.28 -9.95 23.47
CA TYR A 232 7.97 -8.93 22.48
C TYR A 232 7.96 -7.50 23.07
N GLY A 233 8.78 -6.62 22.48
CA GLY A 233 8.74 -5.18 22.72
C GLY A 233 7.98 -4.43 21.62
N LEU A 234 7.06 -3.53 21.99
CA LEU A 234 6.57 -2.51 21.05
C LEU A 234 7.68 -1.49 20.76
N ALA A 235 8.34 -1.64 19.61
CA ALA A 235 8.59 -0.58 18.62
C ALA A 235 9.28 -1.14 17.36
N VAL A 236 8.88 -2.31 16.87
CA VAL A 236 9.23 -2.81 15.52
C VAL A 236 8.08 -3.71 15.09
N TYR A 237 7.30 -3.35 14.06
CA TYR A 237 6.53 -4.38 13.38
C TYR A 237 7.55 -5.20 12.58
N GLU A 238 8.01 -6.31 13.13
CA GLU A 238 8.90 -7.15 12.36
C GLU A 238 8.14 -7.72 11.15
N PHE A 239 8.81 -7.67 10.00
CA PHE A 239 8.47 -8.40 8.77
C PHE A 239 8.23 -9.91 9.02
N ARG A 240 8.62 -10.44 10.19
CA ARG A 240 8.28 -11.79 10.65
C ARG A 240 6.79 -12.04 10.90
N GLN A 241 5.99 -11.05 11.26
CA GLN A 241 4.53 -11.26 11.33
C GLN A 241 3.89 -11.43 9.95
N VAL A 242 4.56 -11.00 8.87
CA VAL A 242 4.19 -11.32 7.49
C VAL A 242 4.69 -12.73 7.10
N MET A 243 5.86 -13.15 7.57
CA MET A 243 6.37 -14.51 7.32
C MET A 243 5.63 -15.61 8.10
N ASN A 244 4.98 -15.30 9.24
CA ASN A 244 4.07 -16.23 9.92
C ASN A 244 2.73 -16.43 9.16
N ARG A 245 2.52 -15.75 8.03
CA ARG A 245 1.49 -16.07 7.03
C ARG A 245 2.00 -16.97 5.90
N THR A 246 3.26 -17.42 5.95
CA THR A 246 3.75 -18.49 5.09
C THR A 246 3.30 -19.82 5.68
N ALA A 247 2.59 -20.64 4.90
CA ALA A 247 2.18 -21.97 5.32
C ALA A 247 3.38 -22.78 5.89
N GLY A 248 3.34 -23.14 7.17
CA GLY A 248 4.20 -24.19 7.74
C GLY A 248 5.07 -23.88 8.97
N VAL A 249 4.99 -22.70 9.60
CA VAL A 249 5.72 -22.43 10.87
C VAL A 249 4.77 -22.58 12.06
N ILE A 250 5.01 -23.59 12.90
CA ILE A 250 4.25 -23.85 14.14
C ILE A 250 5.13 -23.48 15.33
N GLU A 251 4.82 -22.40 16.04
CA GLU A 251 5.30 -22.18 17.41
C GLU A 251 4.31 -22.79 18.40
N HIS A 252 4.78 -23.73 19.22
CA HIS A 252 4.04 -24.25 20.36
C HIS A 252 4.43 -23.47 21.63
N ILE A 253 3.54 -22.60 22.11
CA ILE A 253 3.68 -21.93 23.41
C ILE A 253 3.31 -22.93 24.52
N THR A 254 4.11 -22.99 25.59
CA THR A 254 3.81 -23.83 26.76
C THR A 254 3.14 -22.97 27.83
N TYR A 255 1.86 -23.26 28.09
CA TYR A 255 1.02 -22.58 29.07
C TYR A 255 1.50 -22.88 30.51
N THR A 256 1.75 -21.86 31.33
CA THR A 256 2.08 -22.03 32.77
C THR A 256 1.07 -21.41 33.73
N GLY A 257 -0.06 -20.92 33.21
CA GLY A 257 -1.22 -20.50 33.98
C GLY A 257 -1.82 -21.66 34.79
N GLY A 258 -1.92 -21.48 36.11
CA GLY A 258 -2.34 -22.49 37.07
C GLY A 258 -3.82 -22.84 36.95
N GLY A 259 -4.13 -23.82 36.11
CA GLY A 259 -5.46 -24.45 36.04
C GLY A 259 -5.60 -25.37 34.83
N LEU A 260 -5.33 -24.85 33.63
CA LEU A 260 -5.61 -25.53 32.37
C LEU A 260 -4.39 -26.08 31.61
N GLY A 261 -3.16 -25.70 31.97
CA GLY A 261 -1.94 -26.25 31.37
C GLY A 261 -1.80 -27.78 31.49
N GLY A 262 -2.56 -28.44 32.39
CA GLY A 262 -2.65 -29.90 32.47
C GLY A 262 -3.73 -30.55 31.59
N PHE A 263 -4.72 -29.79 31.13
CA PHE A 263 -5.88 -30.31 30.39
C PHE A 263 -5.61 -30.44 28.88
N ILE A 264 -4.71 -29.62 28.35
CA ILE A 264 -4.48 -29.52 26.90
C ILE A 264 -3.34 -30.43 26.45
N ASP A 265 -2.56 -31.04 27.37
CA ASP A 265 -1.30 -31.73 27.05
C ASP A 265 -1.32 -33.27 27.23
N GLU A 266 -2.07 -33.85 28.18
CA GLU A 266 -2.16 -35.31 28.38
C GLU A 266 -3.45 -35.94 27.80
N GLY A 267 -3.55 -37.28 27.69
CA GLY A 267 -4.67 -38.01 27.05
C GLY A 267 -6.06 -37.78 27.70
N ILE A 268 -7.02 -38.71 27.51
CA ILE A 268 -8.39 -38.63 28.06
C ILE A 268 -8.41 -38.00 29.46
N LEU A 269 -9.11 -36.87 29.59
CA LEU A 269 -9.19 -36.12 30.84
C LEU A 269 -10.22 -36.79 31.76
N VAL A 270 -9.72 -37.49 32.78
CA VAL A 270 -10.56 -38.00 33.87
C VAL A 270 -10.71 -36.88 34.88
N SER A 271 -11.92 -36.34 35.01
CA SER A 271 -12.26 -35.41 36.10
C SER A 271 -12.39 -36.16 37.43
N ASP A 272 -12.20 -35.45 38.55
CA ASP A 272 -12.30 -35.99 39.93
C ASP A 272 -13.66 -36.66 40.26
N GLU A 273 -14.67 -36.52 39.39
CA GLU A 273 -16.01 -37.10 39.55
C GLU A 273 -16.27 -38.37 38.72
N GLY A 274 -15.27 -38.90 38.00
CA GLY A 274 -15.39 -40.17 37.26
C GLY A 274 -16.07 -40.06 35.88
N VAL A 275 -16.31 -38.83 35.39
CA VAL A 275 -16.71 -38.55 34.01
C VAL A 275 -15.45 -38.38 33.15
N SER A 276 -15.41 -39.10 32.03
CA SER A 276 -14.31 -39.12 31.06
C SER A 276 -14.66 -38.20 29.90
N TYR A 277 -13.95 -37.08 29.75
CA TYR A 277 -14.15 -36.16 28.63
C TYR A 277 -13.24 -36.50 27.46
N MET A 278 -13.74 -36.30 26.25
CA MET A 278 -12.94 -36.34 25.03
C MET A 278 -12.04 -35.10 24.97
N ARG A 279 -10.77 -35.29 24.62
CA ARG A 279 -9.79 -34.20 24.54
C ARG A 279 -10.12 -33.30 23.36
N PRO A 280 -10.28 -31.98 23.56
CA PRO A 280 -10.48 -31.05 22.46
C PRO A 280 -9.16 -30.80 21.73
N ILE A 281 -9.26 -30.46 20.44
CA ILE A 281 -8.17 -29.81 19.70
C ILE A 281 -8.35 -28.31 19.90
N LEU A 282 -7.29 -27.61 20.32
CA LEU A 282 -7.31 -26.16 20.48
C LEU A 282 -7.28 -25.49 19.10
N ARG A 283 -8.31 -24.72 18.81
CA ARG A 283 -8.43 -23.90 17.59
C ARG A 283 -7.77 -22.55 17.82
N GLN A 284 -6.75 -22.24 17.03
CA GLN A 284 -5.92 -21.03 17.15
C GLN A 284 -5.53 -20.42 15.79
N PHE A 285 -5.69 -21.17 14.70
CA PHE A 285 -5.32 -20.72 13.35
C PHE A 285 -6.56 -20.36 12.53
N PHE A 286 -6.90 -19.07 12.47
CA PHE A 286 -8.04 -18.57 11.70
C PHE A 286 -7.58 -17.83 10.43
N SER A 287 -8.08 -18.24 9.27
CA SER A 287 -7.81 -17.59 7.98
C SER A 287 -9.11 -17.42 7.18
N GLU A 288 -9.22 -16.32 6.43
CA GLU A 288 -10.35 -16.08 5.52
C GLU A 288 -10.18 -16.79 4.17
N SER A 289 -8.94 -17.12 3.81
CA SER A 289 -8.61 -17.84 2.58
C SER A 289 -7.67 -19.00 2.91
N PRO A 290 -8.12 -20.25 2.81
CA PRO A 290 -7.31 -21.41 3.16
C PRO A 290 -6.28 -21.73 2.07
N VAL A 291 -6.56 -21.33 0.82
CA VAL A 291 -5.72 -21.65 -0.33
C VAL A 291 -5.94 -20.68 -1.49
N TRP A 292 -4.86 -20.31 -2.16
CA TRP A 292 -4.86 -19.66 -3.47
C TRP A 292 -3.75 -20.25 -4.31
N ILE A 293 -4.10 -20.89 -5.45
CA ILE A 293 -3.12 -21.49 -6.37
C ILE A 293 -3.26 -20.80 -7.73
N PRO A 294 -2.29 -19.95 -8.11
CA PRO A 294 -2.37 -19.18 -9.35
C PRO A 294 -2.16 -20.06 -10.59
N ASP A 295 -1.42 -21.18 -10.46
CA ASP A 295 -1.13 -22.10 -11.54
C ASP A 295 -1.25 -23.57 -11.10
N MET A 296 -2.14 -24.31 -11.74
CA MET A 296 -2.28 -25.74 -11.53
C MET A 296 -2.51 -26.44 -12.87
N LEU A 297 -1.59 -27.34 -13.23
CA LEU A 297 -1.70 -28.13 -14.45
C LEU A 297 -2.53 -29.38 -14.19
N THR A 298 -3.56 -29.58 -15.01
CA THR A 298 -4.27 -30.85 -15.05
C THR A 298 -3.38 -31.93 -15.62
N ASP A 299 -3.59 -33.17 -15.18
CA ASP A 299 -2.96 -34.33 -15.78
C ASP A 299 -3.48 -34.59 -17.21
N SER A 300 -2.97 -35.65 -17.84
CA SER A 300 -3.37 -36.04 -19.20
C SER A 300 -4.85 -36.46 -19.34
N SER A 301 -5.56 -36.65 -18.24
CA SER A 301 -7.00 -36.92 -18.20
C SER A 301 -7.85 -35.67 -17.93
N GLY A 302 -7.21 -34.51 -17.74
CA GLY A 302 -7.89 -33.25 -17.43
C GLY A 302 -8.23 -33.07 -15.95
N VAL A 303 -7.62 -33.87 -15.07
CA VAL A 303 -7.87 -33.84 -13.62
C VAL A 303 -6.70 -33.17 -12.89
N ALA A 304 -7.00 -32.32 -11.92
CA ALA A 304 -6.04 -31.82 -10.95
C ALA A 304 -6.55 -32.12 -9.54
N ILE A 305 -5.66 -32.50 -8.64
CA ILE A 305 -5.99 -32.82 -7.24
C ILE A 305 -5.21 -31.86 -6.36
N LEU A 306 -5.92 -31.22 -5.44
CA LEU A 306 -5.38 -30.30 -4.47
C LEU A 306 -5.73 -30.79 -3.06
N GLU A 307 -4.72 -31.05 -2.25
CA GLU A 307 -4.85 -31.34 -0.83
C GLU A 307 -4.54 -30.05 -0.05
N VAL A 308 -5.43 -29.65 0.86
CA VAL A 308 -5.33 -28.40 1.63
C VAL A 308 -5.61 -28.71 3.08
N ASP A 309 -4.69 -28.31 3.95
CA ASP A 309 -4.97 -28.22 5.38
C ASP A 309 -5.85 -26.99 5.62
N LEU A 310 -7.07 -27.21 6.09
CA LEU A 310 -8.00 -26.12 6.35
C LEU A 310 -7.67 -25.43 7.68
N PRO A 311 -7.89 -24.11 7.78
CA PRO A 311 -7.76 -23.40 9.04
C PRO A 311 -8.88 -23.82 9.99
N ASP A 312 -8.74 -23.43 11.26
CA ASP A 312 -9.64 -23.79 12.35
C ASP A 312 -11.02 -23.10 12.28
N ASN A 313 -11.31 -22.37 11.21
CA ASN A 313 -12.61 -21.75 10.97
C ASN A 313 -13.69 -22.83 10.75
N LEU A 314 -14.71 -22.81 11.61
CA LEU A 314 -15.91 -23.61 11.44
C LEU A 314 -16.94 -22.82 10.61
N THR A 315 -16.74 -22.81 9.29
CA THR A 315 -17.48 -21.98 8.34
C THR A 315 -17.80 -22.71 7.04
N GLY A 316 -18.61 -22.06 6.19
CA GLY A 316 -18.81 -22.43 4.80
C GLY A 316 -17.70 -21.87 3.92
N TRP A 317 -17.07 -22.73 3.13
CA TRP A 317 -16.03 -22.39 2.18
C TRP A 317 -16.59 -22.36 0.77
N ARG A 318 -16.15 -21.37 -0.01
CA ARG A 318 -16.43 -21.27 -1.45
C ARG A 318 -15.14 -21.48 -2.22
N LEU A 319 -15.20 -22.33 -3.23
CA LEU A 319 -14.10 -22.63 -4.14
C LEU A 319 -14.43 -22.05 -5.49
N PHE A 320 -13.48 -21.29 -6.04
CA PHE A 320 -13.57 -20.73 -7.37
C PHE A 320 -12.43 -21.28 -8.22
N THR A 321 -12.73 -21.78 -9.41
CA THR A 321 -11.73 -22.28 -10.34
C THR A 321 -11.89 -21.63 -11.71
N LEU A 322 -10.75 -21.29 -12.32
CA LEU A 322 -10.67 -20.81 -13.69
C LEU A 322 -9.72 -21.73 -14.45
N GLY A 323 -10.24 -22.45 -15.44
CA GLY A 323 -9.45 -23.30 -16.33
C GLY A 323 -9.16 -22.58 -17.65
N VAL A 324 -7.92 -22.62 -18.11
CA VAL A 324 -7.53 -22.12 -19.43
C VAL A 324 -6.77 -23.22 -20.16
N ASP A 325 -7.15 -23.51 -21.41
CA ASP A 325 -6.44 -24.47 -22.25
C ASP A 325 -5.48 -23.79 -23.24
N GLU A 326 -4.69 -24.59 -23.97
CA GLU A 326 -3.75 -24.09 -25.00
C GLU A 326 -4.45 -23.29 -26.13
N GLY A 327 -5.76 -23.51 -26.32
CA GLY A 327 -6.59 -22.78 -27.28
C GLY A 327 -7.17 -21.47 -26.74
N GLN A 328 -6.76 -21.02 -25.55
CA GLN A 328 -7.31 -19.86 -24.84
C GLN A 328 -8.81 -19.97 -24.55
N ARG A 329 -9.35 -21.19 -24.49
CA ARG A 329 -10.73 -21.40 -24.01
C ARG A 329 -10.71 -21.29 -22.51
N ILE A 330 -11.65 -20.52 -21.98
CA ILE A 330 -11.78 -20.28 -20.54
C ILE A 330 -13.01 -21.05 -20.05
N GLY A 331 -12.85 -21.80 -18.96
CA GLY A 331 -13.93 -22.43 -18.23
C GLY A 331 -13.90 -22.00 -16.77
N TYR A 332 -15.07 -21.94 -16.13
CA TYR A 332 -15.23 -21.53 -14.74
C TYR A 332 -16.00 -22.60 -13.96
N GLY A 333 -15.58 -22.85 -12.72
CA GLY A 333 -16.26 -23.73 -11.79
C GLY A 333 -16.40 -23.08 -10.41
N GLU A 334 -17.51 -23.37 -9.74
CA GLU A 334 -17.73 -23.01 -8.34
C GLU A 334 -18.12 -24.26 -7.55
N GLY A 335 -17.56 -24.39 -6.34
CA GLY A 335 -17.93 -25.40 -5.37
C GLY A 335 -18.11 -24.78 -3.99
N SER A 336 -18.77 -25.51 -3.08
CA SER A 336 -18.77 -25.14 -1.67
C SER A 336 -18.80 -26.38 -0.80
N PHE A 337 -18.24 -26.25 0.39
CA PHE A 337 -18.33 -27.24 1.46
C PHE A 337 -18.33 -26.52 2.81
N ILE A 338 -18.68 -27.21 3.88
CA ILE A 338 -18.73 -26.65 5.23
C ILE A 338 -17.76 -27.43 6.11
N THR A 339 -16.98 -26.72 6.91
CA THR A 339 -16.22 -27.29 8.03
C THR A 339 -17.02 -27.06 9.31
N THR A 340 -17.36 -28.14 10.02
CA THR A 340 -18.13 -28.06 11.28
C THR A 340 -17.70 -29.16 12.24
N LYS A 341 -18.02 -28.96 13.52
CA LYS A 341 -17.94 -29.98 14.58
C LYS A 341 -19.34 -30.20 15.14
N ASN A 342 -19.59 -31.32 15.82
CA ASN A 342 -20.90 -31.53 16.43
C ASN A 342 -21.02 -30.79 17.77
N ILE A 343 -19.90 -30.56 18.47
CA ILE A 343 -19.81 -29.64 19.60
C ILE A 343 -18.98 -28.44 19.18
N ILE A 344 -19.50 -27.22 19.37
CA ILE A 344 -18.81 -25.97 19.01
C ILE A 344 -18.81 -25.03 20.20
N ALA A 345 -17.62 -24.57 20.60
CA ALA A 345 -17.43 -23.48 21.55
C ALA A 345 -17.31 -22.15 20.80
N ARG A 346 -18.06 -21.14 21.22
CA ARG A 346 -17.97 -19.75 20.74
C ARG A 346 -17.94 -18.80 21.91
N LEU A 347 -16.91 -17.97 21.96
CA LEU A 347 -16.79 -16.90 22.93
C LEU A 347 -17.25 -15.58 22.32
N LYS A 348 -18.20 -14.91 22.97
CA LYS A 348 -18.51 -13.51 22.70
C LYS A 348 -17.67 -12.65 23.62
N ALA A 349 -16.73 -11.91 23.04
CA ALA A 349 -15.83 -10.99 23.72
C ALA A 349 -15.67 -9.70 22.91
N PRO A 350 -15.28 -8.57 23.53
CA PRO A 350 -14.87 -7.37 22.81
C PRO A 350 -13.65 -7.63 21.90
N ARG A 351 -13.50 -6.83 20.84
CA ARG A 351 -12.33 -6.94 19.91
C ARG A 351 -11.05 -6.28 20.45
N HIS A 352 -11.19 -5.48 21.49
CA HIS A 352 -10.13 -4.82 22.23
C HIS A 352 -10.69 -4.46 23.61
N LEU A 353 -9.83 -4.17 24.57
CA LEU A 353 -10.18 -3.59 25.86
C LEU A 353 -9.27 -2.41 26.14
N VAL A 354 -9.64 -1.55 27.08
CA VAL A 354 -8.76 -0.54 27.68
C VAL A 354 -8.51 -0.94 29.13
N VAL A 355 -7.32 -0.70 29.68
CA VAL A 355 -7.04 -0.92 31.11
C VAL A 355 -8.12 -0.22 31.96
N GLY A 356 -8.67 -0.95 32.93
CA GLY A 356 -9.81 -0.55 33.76
C GLY A 356 -11.19 -0.91 33.21
N ASP A 357 -11.30 -1.36 31.96
CA ASP A 357 -12.56 -1.86 31.40
C ASP A 357 -13.00 -3.16 32.09
N LYS A 358 -14.32 -3.35 32.15
CA LYS A 358 -14.96 -4.55 32.68
C LYS A 358 -15.98 -5.05 31.70
N CYS A 359 -16.00 -6.34 31.40
CA CYS A 359 -16.94 -6.90 30.44
C CYS A 359 -17.45 -8.26 30.86
N LYS A 360 -18.62 -8.61 30.32
CA LYS A 360 -19.19 -9.94 30.46
C LYS A 360 -18.82 -10.78 29.24
N LEU A 361 -17.99 -11.79 29.46
CA LEU A 361 -17.72 -12.84 28.47
C LEU A 361 -18.89 -13.81 28.45
N THR A 362 -19.35 -14.18 27.24
CA THR A 362 -20.41 -15.17 27.06
C THR A 362 -19.88 -16.33 26.24
N LEU A 363 -19.70 -17.48 26.86
CA LEU A 363 -19.38 -18.74 26.19
C LEU A 363 -20.68 -19.44 25.78
N MET A 364 -20.80 -19.71 24.49
CA MET A 364 -21.88 -20.48 23.88
C MET A 364 -21.34 -21.84 23.42
N ALA A 365 -21.88 -22.92 23.98
CA ALA A 365 -21.61 -24.29 23.56
C ALA A 365 -22.80 -24.83 22.76
N HIS A 366 -22.63 -24.99 21.45
CA HIS A 366 -23.66 -25.58 20.58
C HIS A 366 -23.59 -27.10 20.62
N ASN A 367 -24.76 -27.75 20.72
CA ASN A 367 -24.89 -29.20 20.57
C ASN A 367 -25.60 -29.58 19.28
N TYR A 368 -24.86 -30.07 18.28
CA TYR A 368 -25.40 -30.62 17.03
C TYR A 368 -25.41 -32.16 17.02
N LEU A 369 -25.11 -32.83 18.14
CA LEU A 369 -25.30 -34.27 18.26
C LEU A 369 -26.81 -34.60 18.34
N PRO A 370 -27.24 -35.79 17.89
CA PRO A 370 -28.66 -36.13 17.80
C PRO A 370 -29.33 -36.44 19.16
N TYR A 371 -28.64 -36.22 20.28
CA TYR A 371 -29.13 -36.45 21.64
C TYR A 371 -28.59 -35.42 22.64
N PRO A 372 -29.27 -35.24 23.80
CA PRO A 372 -28.78 -34.37 24.86
C PRO A 372 -27.38 -34.77 25.33
N LYS A 373 -26.58 -33.77 25.71
CA LYS A 373 -25.24 -33.96 26.26
C LYS A 373 -25.03 -33.11 27.49
N ASP A 374 -24.41 -33.68 28.51
CA ASP A 374 -23.79 -32.92 29.58
C ASP A 374 -22.52 -32.27 29.04
N ILE A 375 -22.57 -30.96 28.82
CA ILE A 375 -21.46 -30.16 28.33
C ILE A 375 -20.83 -29.43 29.50
N LYS A 376 -19.54 -29.72 29.76
CA LYS A 376 -18.72 -28.93 30.68
C LYS A 376 -18.09 -27.77 29.91
N MET A 377 -18.54 -26.56 30.20
CA MET A 377 -18.06 -25.29 29.66
C MET A 377 -17.01 -24.70 30.59
N LEU A 378 -15.91 -24.18 30.04
CA LEU A 378 -14.87 -23.47 30.78
C LEU A 378 -14.41 -22.24 30.02
N ILE A 379 -14.09 -21.18 30.76
CA ILE A 379 -13.39 -20.00 30.24
C ILE A 379 -12.11 -19.87 31.08
N ASP A 380 -11.00 -19.64 30.41
CA ASP A 380 -9.70 -19.37 31.01
C ASP A 380 -9.14 -18.11 30.41
N THR A 381 -8.65 -17.24 31.28
CA THR A 381 -8.18 -15.92 30.88
C THR A 381 -6.79 -15.68 31.43
N GLU A 382 -5.85 -15.41 30.54
CA GLU A 382 -4.55 -14.83 30.87
C GLU A 382 -4.58 -13.34 30.49
N GLY A 383 -4.10 -12.48 31.38
CA GLY A 383 -4.15 -11.02 31.19
C GLY A 383 -5.43 -10.33 31.67
N LEU A 384 -6.50 -11.08 32.01
CA LEU A 384 -7.73 -10.54 32.63
C LEU A 384 -7.96 -11.13 34.02
N SER A 385 -8.55 -10.33 34.92
CA SER A 385 -8.94 -10.79 36.24
C SER A 385 -10.40 -11.21 36.31
N HIS A 386 -10.67 -12.30 37.02
CA HIS A 386 -12.03 -12.71 37.34
C HIS A 386 -12.69 -11.76 38.35
N ILE A 387 -13.91 -11.31 38.05
CA ILE A 387 -14.71 -10.44 38.93
C ILE A 387 -15.87 -11.22 39.56
N GLU A 388 -16.74 -11.79 38.73
CA GLU A 388 -17.96 -12.49 39.14
C GLU A 388 -18.38 -13.50 38.07
N GLY A 389 -19.19 -14.50 38.43
CA GLY A 389 -19.76 -15.47 37.49
C GLY A 389 -19.13 -16.85 37.65
N GLU A 390 -19.40 -17.71 36.66
CA GLU A 390 -18.87 -19.07 36.64
C GLU A 390 -17.61 -19.08 35.78
N THR A 391 -16.53 -19.71 36.26
CA THR A 391 -15.33 -20.03 35.45
C THR A 391 -15.39 -21.46 34.88
N GLU A 392 -16.34 -22.26 35.40
CA GLU A 392 -16.72 -23.57 34.91
C GLU A 392 -18.20 -23.80 35.14
N ARG A 393 -18.89 -24.38 34.16
CA ARG A 393 -20.30 -24.79 34.28
C ARG A 393 -20.55 -26.11 33.56
N VAL A 394 -21.26 -27.05 34.19
CA VAL A 394 -21.82 -28.23 33.52
C VAL A 394 -23.31 -28.01 33.28
N ALA A 395 -23.77 -28.19 32.04
CA ALA A 395 -25.18 -28.11 31.69
C ALA A 395 -25.57 -29.23 30.71
N GLU A 396 -26.76 -29.80 30.92
CA GLU A 396 -27.38 -30.68 29.92
C GLU A 396 -27.94 -29.81 28.79
N VAL A 397 -27.45 -30.01 27.57
CA VAL A 397 -27.82 -29.25 26.36
C VAL A 397 -28.50 -30.19 25.38
N GLU A 398 -29.75 -29.89 25.03
CA GLU A 398 -30.55 -30.64 24.05
C GLU A 398 -29.95 -30.52 22.62
N PRO A 399 -30.33 -31.42 21.69
CA PRO A 399 -29.95 -31.29 20.27
C PRO A 399 -30.41 -29.96 19.67
N ASP A 400 -29.55 -29.36 18.85
CA ASP A 400 -29.72 -28.07 18.18
C ASP A 400 -29.92 -26.87 19.14
N GLU A 401 -29.67 -27.05 20.43
CA GLU A 401 -29.72 -26.01 21.46
C GLU A 401 -28.32 -25.54 21.88
N ILE A 402 -28.28 -24.45 22.67
CA ILE A 402 -27.04 -23.78 23.08
C ILE A 402 -26.96 -23.76 24.62
N GLY A 403 -25.90 -24.35 25.16
CA GLY A 403 -25.47 -24.11 26.53
C GLY A 403 -24.79 -22.75 26.64
N VAL A 404 -25.11 -21.97 27.68
CA VAL A 404 -24.53 -20.64 27.88
C VAL A 404 -23.85 -20.59 29.23
N MET A 405 -22.69 -19.96 29.29
CA MET A 405 -21.94 -19.67 30.51
C MET A 405 -21.42 -18.24 30.42
N GLU A 406 -21.47 -17.53 31.54
CA GLU A 406 -21.12 -16.11 31.59
C GLU A 406 -20.15 -15.81 32.73
N GLU A 407 -19.16 -14.99 32.43
CA GLU A 407 -18.12 -14.58 33.34
C GLU A 407 -17.85 -13.07 33.20
N TRP A 408 -17.84 -12.36 34.33
CA TRP A 408 -17.41 -10.97 34.39
C TRP A 408 -15.91 -10.91 34.65
N VAL A 409 -15.20 -10.18 33.78
CA VAL A 409 -13.75 -10.02 33.83
C VAL A 409 -13.34 -8.56 33.81
N GLY A 410 -12.15 -8.26 34.32
CA GLY A 410 -11.52 -6.93 34.34
C GLY A 410 -10.18 -6.92 33.60
N ALA A 411 -9.91 -5.84 32.88
CA ALA A 411 -8.64 -5.59 32.22
C ALA A 411 -7.71 -4.79 33.14
N ASP A 412 -6.83 -5.45 33.87
CA ASP A 412 -5.98 -4.78 34.88
C ASP A 412 -4.63 -4.33 34.32
N TYR A 413 -4.15 -4.95 33.24
CA TYR A 413 -2.84 -4.70 32.66
C TYR A 413 -2.96 -4.56 31.14
N SER A 414 -2.12 -3.70 30.55
CA SER A 414 -2.03 -3.59 29.09
C SER A 414 -1.24 -4.74 28.47
N GLY A 415 -1.49 -5.04 27.20
CA GLY A 415 -0.90 -6.18 26.49
C GLY A 415 -1.96 -7.09 25.88
N ASP A 416 -1.57 -8.29 25.45
CA ASP A 416 -2.49 -9.23 24.83
C ASP A 416 -3.13 -10.14 25.88
N ALA A 417 -4.46 -10.13 25.97
CA ALA A 417 -5.21 -11.06 26.80
C ALA A 417 -5.57 -12.31 26.01
N HIS A 418 -5.15 -13.47 26.50
CA HIS A 418 -5.42 -14.77 25.89
C HIS A 418 -6.65 -15.41 26.55
N LEU A 419 -7.70 -15.65 25.76
CA LEU A 419 -8.97 -16.21 26.21
C LEU A 419 -9.16 -17.60 25.62
N ILE A 420 -9.07 -18.63 26.44
CA ILE A 420 -9.32 -20.01 26.03
C ILE A 420 -10.74 -20.38 26.49
N SER A 421 -11.60 -20.71 25.53
CA SER A 421 -12.94 -21.20 25.81
C SER A 421 -13.09 -22.65 25.39
N VAL A 422 -13.71 -23.46 26.25
CA VAL A 422 -13.75 -24.91 26.11
C VAL A 422 -15.18 -25.44 26.32
N ALA A 423 -15.59 -26.37 25.48
CA ALA A 423 -16.80 -27.17 25.64
C ALA A 423 -16.44 -28.67 25.58
N LEU A 424 -16.53 -29.37 26.71
CA LEU A 424 -16.16 -30.77 26.86
C LEU A 424 -17.40 -31.68 26.96
N THR A 425 -17.39 -32.78 26.20
CA THR A 425 -18.33 -33.90 26.39
C THR A 425 -17.58 -35.24 26.42
N ASP A 426 -18.31 -36.34 26.62
CA ASP A 426 -17.77 -37.71 26.58
C ASP A 426 -17.55 -38.26 25.15
N GLU A 427 -17.92 -37.51 24.11
CA GLU A 427 -17.89 -37.97 22.71
C GLU A 427 -17.18 -37.00 21.75
N GLU A 428 -17.54 -35.72 21.78
CA GLU A 428 -16.86 -34.67 21.02
C GLU A 428 -16.65 -33.43 21.89
N SER A 429 -15.52 -32.76 21.71
CA SER A 429 -15.19 -31.56 22.48
C SER A 429 -14.58 -30.50 21.58
N ASP A 430 -14.68 -29.24 21.98
CA ASP A 430 -14.12 -28.10 21.29
C ASP A 430 -13.39 -27.16 22.24
N ALA A 431 -12.32 -26.55 21.75
CA ALA A 431 -11.60 -25.49 22.44
C ALA A 431 -11.16 -24.45 21.42
N VAL A 432 -11.23 -23.18 21.77
CA VAL A 432 -10.78 -22.07 20.94
C VAL A 432 -10.06 -21.03 21.77
N GLU A 433 -8.91 -20.59 21.28
CA GLU A 433 -8.19 -19.44 21.80
C GLU A 433 -8.57 -18.18 21.02
N SER A 434 -8.73 -17.07 21.73
CA SER A 434 -8.94 -15.74 21.17
C SER A 434 -8.03 -14.77 21.88
N VAL A 435 -7.33 -13.92 21.10
CA VAL A 435 -6.45 -12.89 21.64
C VAL A 435 -7.17 -11.55 21.56
N VAL A 436 -7.27 -10.85 22.70
CA VAL A 436 -7.91 -9.54 22.82
C VAL A 436 -6.86 -8.53 23.28
N PRO A 437 -6.49 -7.53 22.47
CA PRO A 437 -5.54 -6.51 22.89
C PRO A 437 -6.15 -5.60 23.96
N VAL A 438 -5.41 -5.41 25.06
CA VAL A 438 -5.71 -4.48 26.14
C VAL A 438 -4.82 -3.23 25.96
N ILE A 439 -5.45 -2.13 25.59
CA ILE A 439 -4.81 -0.84 25.33
C ILE A 439 -4.52 -0.15 26.67
N PRO A 440 -3.33 0.44 26.87
CA PRO A 440 -3.04 1.26 28.04
C PRO A 440 -4.09 2.36 28.25
N HIS A 441 -4.43 2.61 29.52
CA HIS A 441 -5.22 3.78 29.92
C HIS A 441 -4.27 4.91 30.35
N GLY A 442 -4.80 6.14 30.40
CA GLY A 442 -4.05 7.34 30.76
C GLY A 442 -3.37 8.06 29.61
N SER A 443 -2.61 9.09 29.97
CA SER A 443 -1.93 9.99 29.05
C SER A 443 -0.54 9.44 28.70
N GLU A 444 -0.23 9.34 27.40
CA GLU A 444 1.11 8.97 26.96
C GLU A 444 2.11 10.08 27.28
N VAL A 445 3.20 9.74 27.97
CA VAL A 445 4.37 10.60 28.18
C VAL A 445 5.51 10.08 27.34
N PHE A 446 5.89 10.86 26.33
CA PHE A 446 7.04 10.56 25.47
C PHE A 446 8.08 11.69 25.56
N GLN A 447 9.28 11.34 25.98
CA GLN A 447 10.44 12.23 26.00
C GLN A 447 11.51 11.64 25.10
N SER A 448 12.04 12.45 24.18
CA SER A 448 13.15 12.02 23.33
C SER A 448 14.15 13.13 23.11
N TYR A 449 15.42 12.73 23.12
CA TYR A 449 16.56 13.59 22.87
C TYR A 449 17.48 12.89 21.88
N ALA A 450 18.00 13.64 20.93
CA ALA A 450 19.01 13.14 20.00
C ALA A 450 20.10 14.18 19.82
N GLY A 451 21.26 13.75 19.31
CA GLY A 451 22.32 14.68 18.97
C GLY A 451 23.65 14.02 18.72
N ARG A 452 24.67 14.86 18.52
CA ARG A 452 26.06 14.46 18.38
C ARG A 452 26.83 14.70 19.68
N LEU A 453 27.39 13.64 20.26
CA LEU A 453 28.21 13.71 21.46
C LEU A 453 29.59 14.31 21.14
N ARG A 454 29.84 15.53 21.65
CA ARG A 454 31.16 16.17 21.60
C ARG A 454 32.10 15.59 22.65
N ASN A 455 31.82 15.84 23.93
CA ASN A 455 32.56 15.28 25.07
C ASN A 455 31.61 14.75 26.14
N THR A 456 30.64 15.57 26.54
CA THR A 456 29.61 15.25 27.52
C THR A 456 28.33 15.93 27.10
N VAL A 457 27.20 15.25 27.29
CA VAL A 457 25.86 15.81 27.16
C VAL A 457 25.04 15.36 28.36
N THR A 458 24.18 16.25 28.85
CA THR A 458 23.27 15.98 29.96
C THR A 458 21.88 16.45 29.55
N HIS A 459 20.89 15.56 29.71
CA HIS A 459 19.48 15.85 29.47
C HIS A 459 18.68 15.63 30.76
N MET A 460 17.67 16.46 30.96
CA MET A 460 16.75 16.31 32.09
C MET A 460 15.60 15.38 31.66
N LEU A 461 15.48 14.23 32.33
CA LEU A 461 14.35 13.31 32.16
C LEU A 461 13.40 13.45 33.34
N LYS A 462 12.12 13.72 33.03
CA LYS A 462 11.09 13.83 34.06
C LYS A 462 10.27 12.55 34.16
N VAL A 463 10.28 11.92 35.33
CA VAL A 463 9.43 10.77 35.65
C VAL A 463 8.28 11.25 36.53
N LEU A 464 7.03 11.03 36.10
CA LEU A 464 5.85 11.38 36.89
C LEU A 464 5.64 10.40 38.04
N ASP A 465 4.91 10.81 39.09
CA ASP A 465 4.61 9.98 40.26
C ASP A 465 3.46 9.00 40.03
N ASN A 466 2.59 9.28 39.04
CA ASN A 466 1.46 8.46 38.63
C ASN A 466 1.75 7.65 37.35
N ILE A 467 2.93 7.04 37.24
CA ILE A 467 3.30 6.21 36.09
C ILE A 467 2.71 4.79 36.19
N ASP A 468 2.19 4.27 35.08
CA ASP A 468 1.96 2.82 34.90
C ASP A 468 3.33 2.16 34.65
N GLN A 469 3.82 1.46 35.67
CA GLN A 469 5.18 0.91 35.69
C GLN A 469 5.40 -0.14 34.61
N ASP A 470 4.36 -0.89 34.24
CA ASP A 470 4.43 -1.97 33.24
C ASP A 470 4.56 -1.42 31.81
N THR A 471 4.24 -0.13 31.63
CA THR A 471 4.36 0.57 30.34
C THR A 471 5.69 1.30 30.16
N PHE A 472 6.55 1.38 31.19
CA PHE A 472 7.81 2.10 31.10
C PHE A 472 8.78 1.45 30.12
N LYS A 473 9.18 2.23 29.12
CA LYS A 473 10.20 1.86 28.16
C LYS A 473 11.19 3.00 28.04
N GLY A 474 12.42 2.75 28.45
CA GLY A 474 13.51 3.68 28.26
C GLY A 474 14.66 3.03 27.52
N GLU A 475 15.29 3.78 26.61
CA GLU A 475 16.48 3.32 25.91
C GLU A 475 17.45 4.46 25.60
N VAL A 476 18.73 4.12 25.55
CA VAL A 476 19.80 4.94 24.97
C VAL A 476 20.44 4.15 23.84
N ILE A 477 20.41 4.72 22.65
CA ILE A 477 21.07 4.16 21.46
C ILE A 477 22.28 5.01 21.15
N LEU A 478 23.46 4.38 21.10
CA LEU A 478 24.71 5.02 20.73
C LEU A 478 25.26 4.43 19.42
N SER A 479 25.50 5.31 18.46
CA SER A 479 26.02 4.95 17.13
C SER A 479 27.37 5.61 16.87
N PRO A 480 28.41 4.85 16.43
CA PRO A 480 29.74 5.39 16.13
C PRO A 480 29.82 6.08 14.75
N SER A 481 28.73 6.13 13.99
CA SER A 481 28.62 6.87 12.73
C SER A 481 27.19 7.31 12.47
N LEU A 482 27.01 8.35 11.65
CA LEU A 482 25.70 8.86 11.27
C LEU A 482 24.96 7.88 10.37
N ALA A 483 25.68 7.21 9.47
CA ALA A 483 25.14 6.15 8.60
C ALA A 483 24.45 5.03 9.40
N ARG A 484 25.07 4.62 10.53
CA ARG A 484 24.46 3.65 11.45
C ARG A 484 23.26 4.24 12.17
N SER A 485 23.40 5.46 12.69
CA SER A 485 22.34 6.14 13.42
C SER A 485 21.04 6.28 12.63
N ILE A 486 21.10 6.50 11.31
CA ILE A 486 19.90 6.59 10.46
C ILE A 486 19.32 5.23 10.07
N SER A 487 20.12 4.16 10.07
CA SER A 487 19.65 2.81 9.73
C SER A 487 18.66 2.22 10.74
N HIS A 488 18.67 2.72 12.00
CA HIS A 488 17.64 2.39 13.01
C HIS A 488 16.27 2.93 12.70
N GLY A 489 16.17 3.97 11.86
CA GLY A 489 14.90 4.55 11.48
C GLY A 489 14.13 3.67 10.50
N LEU A 490 14.76 2.68 9.88
CA LEU A 490 14.14 1.91 8.80
C LEU A 490 12.93 1.07 9.22
N PRO A 491 12.96 0.36 10.35
CA PRO A 491 11.76 -0.31 10.86
C PRO A 491 10.58 0.63 11.05
N TYR A 492 10.79 1.90 11.41
CA TYR A 492 9.67 2.84 11.57
C TYR A 492 8.89 3.02 10.26
N PHE A 493 9.58 3.10 9.11
CA PHE A 493 8.91 3.32 7.83
C PHE A 493 8.15 2.08 7.36
N SER A 494 8.78 0.90 7.43
CA SER A 494 8.16 -0.38 7.04
C SER A 494 6.82 -0.63 7.77
N ASN A 495 6.69 -0.05 8.96
CA ASN A 495 5.68 -0.39 9.94
C ASN A 495 4.72 0.75 10.26
N TYR A 496 4.90 1.87 9.57
CA TYR A 496 4.13 3.06 9.84
C TYR A 496 2.63 2.77 9.63
N PRO A 497 1.77 3.04 10.62
CA PRO A 497 0.45 2.41 10.69
C PRO A 497 -0.54 2.94 9.65
N TYR A 498 -0.32 4.13 9.09
CA TYR A 498 -1.28 4.79 8.20
C TYR A 498 -1.07 4.44 6.72
N PHE A 499 -2.13 4.55 5.93
CA PHE A 499 -2.19 4.10 4.52
C PHE A 499 -2.13 5.25 3.50
N CYS A 500 -1.61 6.43 3.87
CA CYS A 500 -1.50 7.52 2.90
C CYS A 500 -0.55 7.14 1.76
N ILE A 501 -0.79 7.67 0.57
CA ILE A 501 -0.03 7.29 -0.63
C ILE A 501 1.44 7.74 -0.52
N GLU A 502 1.68 8.90 0.10
CA GLU A 502 3.04 9.39 0.42
C GLU A 502 3.82 8.45 1.35
N GLN A 503 3.15 7.83 2.31
CA GLN A 503 3.78 6.88 3.25
C GLN A 503 4.08 5.56 2.55
N THR A 504 3.22 5.16 1.60
CA THR A 504 3.39 3.95 0.80
C THR A 504 4.72 4.01 0.03
N VAL A 505 5.08 5.13 -0.58
CA VAL A 505 6.36 5.26 -1.28
C VAL A 505 7.56 5.32 -0.33
N ASN A 506 7.41 5.98 0.83
CA ASN A 506 8.50 6.07 1.82
C ASN A 506 8.85 4.74 2.50
N ARG A 507 7.91 3.78 2.55
CA ARG A 507 8.13 2.42 3.09
C ARG A 507 9.27 1.67 2.41
N PHE A 508 9.50 1.93 1.12
CA PHE A 508 10.52 1.24 0.35
C PHE A 508 11.60 2.18 -0.21
N LEU A 509 11.30 3.46 -0.48
CA LEU A 509 12.26 4.42 -1.04
C LEU A 509 13.53 4.52 -0.20
N LEU A 510 13.38 4.73 1.11
CA LEU A 510 14.53 5.01 1.99
C LEU A 510 15.40 3.77 2.21
N ASN A 511 14.76 2.61 2.34
CA ASN A 511 15.47 1.33 2.44
C ASN A 511 16.25 1.05 1.15
N ALA A 512 15.67 1.33 -0.02
CA ALA A 512 16.35 1.18 -1.30
C ALA A 512 17.54 2.12 -1.44
N LEU A 513 17.39 3.42 -1.13
CA LEU A 513 18.49 4.38 -1.19
C LEU A 513 19.64 4.01 -0.25
N LEU A 514 19.33 3.54 0.97
CA LEU A 514 20.35 3.08 1.92
C LEU A 514 21.01 1.77 1.49
N ALA A 515 20.24 0.81 0.97
CA ALA A 515 20.77 -0.45 0.48
C ALA A 515 21.72 -0.23 -0.72
N GLU A 516 21.35 0.65 -1.66
CA GLU A 516 22.19 1.04 -2.80
C GLU A 516 23.49 1.71 -2.35
N SER A 517 23.44 2.52 -1.29
CA SER A 517 24.58 3.24 -0.74
C SER A 517 25.36 2.42 0.31
N ALA A 518 24.92 1.21 0.64
CA ALA A 518 25.41 0.47 1.81
C ALA A 518 26.93 0.24 1.76
N GLY A 519 27.46 -0.14 0.59
CA GLY A 519 28.89 -0.38 0.40
C GLY A 519 29.76 0.86 0.64
N GLU A 520 29.29 2.05 0.20
CA GLU A 520 30.00 3.33 0.38
C GLU A 520 29.89 3.84 1.81
N LEU A 521 28.77 3.55 2.47
CA LEU A 521 28.49 3.95 3.86
C LEU A 521 29.03 2.97 4.91
N GLY A 522 29.63 1.84 4.50
CA GLY A 522 30.12 0.81 5.42
C GLY A 522 29.00 0.10 6.17
N LEU A 523 27.83 -0.08 5.54
CA LEU A 523 26.67 -0.80 6.06
C LEU A 523 26.55 -2.19 5.43
N SER A 524 25.81 -3.08 6.10
CA SER A 524 25.53 -4.42 5.57
C SER A 524 24.39 -4.38 4.55
N GLU A 525 24.72 -4.52 3.27
CA GLU A 525 23.74 -4.60 2.18
C GLU A 525 22.77 -5.78 2.36
N SER A 526 23.26 -6.95 2.80
CA SER A 526 22.42 -8.14 2.97
C SER A 526 21.31 -7.96 4.00
N ARG A 527 21.57 -7.18 5.06
CA ARG A 527 20.57 -6.85 6.07
C ARG A 527 19.56 -5.83 5.55
N LEU A 528 20.01 -4.85 4.77
CA LEU A 528 19.16 -3.77 4.26
C LEU A 528 18.30 -4.19 3.06
N SER A 529 18.73 -5.21 2.32
CA SER A 529 18.04 -5.72 1.13
C SER A 529 17.09 -6.90 1.42
N GLU A 530 17.07 -7.43 2.65
CA GLU A 530 16.19 -8.52 3.03
C GLU A 530 14.71 -8.10 2.92
N GLY A 531 13.93 -8.83 2.10
CA GLY A 531 12.51 -8.51 1.83
C GLY A 531 12.26 -7.22 1.04
N LEU A 532 13.31 -6.48 0.65
CA LEU A 532 13.18 -5.17 0.02
C LEU A 532 12.51 -5.23 -1.36
N SER A 533 12.85 -6.22 -2.18
CA SER A 533 12.20 -6.39 -3.49
C SER A 533 10.70 -6.67 -3.36
N ASP A 534 10.29 -7.47 -2.39
CA ASP A 534 8.87 -7.75 -2.13
C ASP A 534 8.16 -6.49 -1.63
N ALA A 535 8.80 -5.70 -0.75
CA ALA A 535 8.27 -4.43 -0.27
C ALA A 535 8.12 -3.40 -1.40
N ILE A 536 9.09 -3.32 -2.32
CA ILE A 536 9.01 -2.49 -3.52
C ILE A 536 7.88 -2.96 -4.43
N ASP A 537 7.76 -4.26 -4.69
CA ASP A 537 6.72 -4.82 -5.56
C ASP A 537 5.32 -4.52 -5.02
N GLN A 538 5.09 -4.75 -3.72
CA GLN A 538 3.82 -4.43 -3.05
C GLN A 538 3.53 -2.92 -3.05
N GLY A 539 4.55 -2.10 -2.79
CA GLY A 539 4.44 -0.65 -2.82
C GLY A 539 4.10 -0.11 -4.22
N MET A 540 4.77 -0.62 -5.25
CA MET A 540 4.51 -0.27 -6.66
C MET A 540 3.13 -0.74 -7.12
N GLU A 541 2.67 -1.91 -6.68
CA GLU A 541 1.32 -2.38 -6.91
C GLU A 541 0.27 -1.46 -6.28
N LYS A 542 0.45 -1.09 -5.00
CA LYS A 542 -0.47 -0.16 -4.33
C LYS A 542 -0.49 1.23 -4.99
N LEU A 543 0.67 1.75 -5.42
CA LEU A 543 0.73 3.00 -6.18
C LEU A 543 -0.01 2.86 -7.52
N TYR A 544 0.16 1.74 -8.23
CA TYR A 544 -0.53 1.49 -9.49
C TYR A 544 -2.06 1.45 -9.31
N GLU A 545 -2.55 0.76 -8.28
CA GLU A 545 -3.98 0.62 -7.98
C GLU A 545 -4.64 1.94 -7.55
N THR A 546 -3.88 2.81 -6.87
CA THR A 546 -4.40 4.08 -6.34
C THR A 546 -4.23 5.28 -7.28
N GLN A 547 -3.56 5.10 -8.42
CA GLN A 547 -3.41 6.17 -9.42
C GLN A 547 -4.75 6.43 -10.11
N THR A 548 -5.23 7.68 -10.06
CA THR A 548 -6.51 8.07 -10.68
C THR A 548 -6.45 7.99 -12.21
N GLU A 549 -7.60 8.00 -12.88
CA GLU A 549 -7.67 8.04 -14.35
C GLU A 549 -6.87 9.20 -14.96
N SER A 550 -6.81 10.34 -14.26
CA SER A 550 -6.06 11.54 -14.67
C SER A 550 -4.55 11.35 -14.72
N GLY A 551 -4.02 10.30 -14.08
CA GLY A 551 -2.59 10.05 -13.92
C GLY A 551 -2.00 10.61 -12.61
N GLY A 552 -2.72 11.47 -11.89
CA GLY A 552 -2.32 11.93 -10.55
C GLY A 552 -2.73 10.97 -9.43
N TRP A 553 -2.12 11.15 -8.26
CA TRP A 553 -2.49 10.45 -7.02
C TRP A 553 -3.16 11.38 -6.03
N PRO A 554 -4.20 10.92 -5.31
CA PRO A 554 -4.74 11.64 -4.17
C PRO A 554 -3.80 11.51 -2.97
N TRP A 555 -4.10 12.18 -1.85
CA TRP A 555 -3.39 11.94 -0.60
C TRP A 555 -3.77 10.60 0.05
N CYS A 556 -5.06 10.29 0.04
CA CYS A 556 -5.65 9.02 0.49
C CYS A 556 -6.52 8.40 -0.62
N GLU A 557 -6.68 7.09 -0.59
CA GLU A 557 -7.46 6.34 -1.58
C GLU A 557 -8.89 6.88 -1.76
N GLY A 558 -9.36 6.95 -3.01
CA GLY A 558 -10.69 7.46 -3.36
C GLY A 558 -10.84 8.98 -3.35
N GLY A 559 -9.82 9.73 -2.93
CA GLY A 559 -9.79 11.20 -2.99
C GLY A 559 -9.51 11.76 -4.39
N GLU A 560 -9.51 13.09 -4.48
CA GLU A 560 -9.13 13.81 -5.71
C GLU A 560 -7.60 13.86 -5.89
N PRO A 561 -7.09 13.78 -7.13
CA PRO A 561 -5.65 13.79 -7.37
C PRO A 561 -5.01 15.12 -6.94
N SER A 562 -3.98 15.03 -6.11
CA SER A 562 -3.24 16.16 -5.56
C SER A 562 -1.93 16.34 -6.32
N CYS A 563 -1.68 17.55 -6.83
CA CYS A 563 -0.47 17.83 -7.60
C CYS A 563 0.79 17.80 -6.75
N TYR A 564 0.70 18.20 -5.48
CA TYR A 564 1.79 18.08 -4.52
C TYR A 564 2.18 16.61 -4.31
N ILE A 565 1.20 15.75 -3.99
CA ILE A 565 1.44 14.31 -3.78
C ILE A 565 1.95 13.64 -5.06
N THR A 566 1.39 14.00 -6.21
CA THR A 566 1.84 13.47 -7.51
C THR A 566 3.29 13.86 -7.80
N ALA A 567 3.66 15.13 -7.60
CA ALA A 567 5.05 15.59 -7.80
C ALA A 567 6.02 14.93 -6.80
N TYR A 568 5.58 14.71 -5.56
CA TYR A 568 6.35 13.97 -4.55
C TYR A 568 6.62 12.52 -4.99
N ILE A 569 5.59 11.80 -5.45
CA ILE A 569 5.73 10.42 -5.93
C ILE A 569 6.62 10.38 -7.17
N VAL A 570 6.48 11.34 -8.11
CA VAL A 570 7.34 11.41 -9.30
C VAL A 570 8.81 11.58 -8.91
N ASP A 571 9.15 12.44 -7.95
CA ASP A 571 10.54 12.61 -7.46
C ASP A 571 11.08 11.32 -6.82
N ALA A 572 10.26 10.64 -6.01
CA ALA A 572 10.61 9.37 -5.40
C ALA A 572 10.84 8.27 -6.44
N LEU A 573 9.90 8.10 -7.38
CA LEU A 573 10.02 7.14 -8.48
C LEU A 573 11.25 7.43 -9.34
N TYR A 574 11.49 8.70 -9.67
CA TYR A 574 12.67 9.10 -10.44
C TYR A 574 13.98 8.72 -9.74
N SER A 575 14.02 8.77 -8.41
CA SER A 575 15.17 8.35 -7.61
C SER A 575 15.40 6.83 -7.65
N LEU A 576 14.34 6.04 -7.86
CA LEU A 576 14.41 4.58 -7.92
C LEU A 576 14.55 4.00 -9.32
N ARG A 577 14.47 4.82 -10.38
CA ARG A 577 14.38 4.37 -11.78
C ARG A 577 15.47 3.36 -12.20
N ASP A 578 16.67 3.52 -11.63
CA ASP A 578 17.86 2.71 -11.94
C ASP A 578 18.17 1.69 -10.83
N SER A 579 17.28 1.54 -9.85
CA SER A 579 17.48 0.69 -8.67
C SER A 579 17.62 -0.79 -9.06
N PRO A 580 18.65 -1.50 -8.54
CA PRO A 580 18.82 -2.92 -8.79
C PRO A 580 17.74 -3.78 -8.12
N PHE A 581 17.00 -3.23 -7.15
CA PHE A 581 15.98 -3.94 -6.38
C PHE A 581 14.60 -3.96 -7.05
N LEU A 582 14.41 -3.22 -8.16
CA LEU A 582 13.19 -3.27 -8.96
C LEU A 582 13.07 -4.59 -9.72
N SER A 583 12.05 -5.38 -9.37
CA SER A 583 11.68 -6.56 -10.15
C SER A 583 11.24 -6.20 -11.58
N GLU A 584 11.23 -7.17 -12.48
CA GLU A 584 10.73 -6.95 -13.85
C GLU A 584 9.24 -6.52 -13.85
N SER A 585 8.47 -7.02 -12.87
CA SER A 585 7.05 -6.67 -12.74
C SER A 585 6.86 -5.25 -12.20
N ALA A 586 7.70 -4.80 -11.26
CA ALA A 586 7.73 -3.43 -10.78
C ALA A 586 8.17 -2.46 -11.88
N LYS A 587 9.19 -2.80 -12.69
CA LYS A 587 9.63 -1.96 -13.82
C LYS A 587 8.53 -1.71 -14.84
N LYS A 588 7.77 -2.74 -15.18
CA LYS A 588 6.63 -2.58 -16.09
C LYS A 588 5.57 -1.63 -15.52
N ARG A 589 5.20 -1.81 -14.24
CA ARG A 589 4.25 -0.90 -13.57
C ARG A 589 4.80 0.53 -13.50
N TYR A 590 6.10 0.67 -13.20
CA TYR A 590 6.82 1.94 -13.15
C TYR A 590 6.66 2.71 -14.45
N ASP A 591 6.98 2.12 -15.60
CA ASP A 591 6.92 2.83 -16.89
C ASP A 591 5.50 3.33 -17.20
N GLU A 592 4.48 2.50 -16.93
CA GLU A 592 3.08 2.84 -17.14
C GLU A 592 2.62 3.97 -16.20
N MET A 593 2.84 3.83 -14.90
CA MET A 593 2.38 4.81 -13.90
C MET A 593 3.13 6.14 -14.02
N TYR A 594 4.44 6.08 -14.26
CA TYR A 594 5.31 7.25 -14.35
C TYR A 594 4.93 8.09 -15.56
N SER A 595 4.73 7.48 -16.74
CA SER A 595 4.30 8.18 -17.95
C SER A 595 2.97 8.94 -17.76
N ARG A 596 2.00 8.31 -17.09
CA ARG A 596 0.70 8.95 -16.77
C ARG A 596 0.85 10.10 -15.77
N ALA A 597 1.69 9.93 -14.76
CA ALA A 597 1.96 10.96 -13.77
C ALA A 597 2.63 12.20 -14.38
N ILE A 598 3.57 11.99 -15.29
CA ILE A 598 4.18 13.08 -16.06
C ILE A 598 3.11 13.81 -16.88
N GLY A 599 2.23 13.08 -17.58
CA GLY A 599 1.10 13.68 -18.31
C GLY A 599 0.17 14.53 -17.42
N TYR A 600 -0.10 14.08 -16.19
CA TYR A 600 -0.85 14.86 -15.21
C TYR A 600 -0.13 16.16 -14.82
N LEU A 601 1.17 16.10 -14.50
CA LEU A 601 1.95 17.29 -14.13
C LEU A 601 2.08 18.27 -15.29
N GLU A 602 2.24 17.78 -16.52
CA GLU A 602 2.23 18.61 -17.74
C GLU A 602 0.91 19.36 -17.91
N GLU A 603 -0.23 18.69 -17.71
CA GLU A 603 -1.54 19.32 -17.81
C GLU A 603 -1.76 20.34 -16.69
N TRP A 604 -1.29 20.05 -15.48
CA TRP A 604 -1.33 21.00 -14.36
C TRP A 604 -0.48 22.23 -14.64
N LEU A 605 0.74 22.07 -15.16
CA LEU A 605 1.65 23.18 -15.51
C LEU A 605 1.03 24.14 -16.52
N LYS A 606 0.19 23.67 -17.47
CA LYS A 606 -0.53 24.55 -18.42
C LYS A 606 -1.50 25.52 -17.74
N GLN A 607 -1.98 25.15 -16.55
CA GLN A 607 -2.94 25.93 -15.78
C GLN A 607 -2.28 26.93 -14.85
N LEU A 608 -0.94 26.92 -14.77
CA LEU A 608 -0.15 27.82 -13.93
C LEU A 608 -0.35 29.25 -14.43
N ASN A 609 -1.30 29.96 -13.80
CA ASN A 609 -1.64 31.33 -14.12
C ASN A 609 -0.91 32.27 -13.16
N MET A 610 -0.04 33.11 -13.71
CA MET A 610 0.89 33.98 -12.97
C MET A 610 0.20 35.24 -12.39
N ASP A 611 -1.09 35.46 -12.72
CA ASP A 611 -1.81 36.74 -12.53
C ASP A 611 -2.93 36.74 -11.45
N GLU A 612 -3.07 35.72 -10.56
CA GLU A 612 -4.14 35.70 -9.55
C GLU A 612 -3.70 35.38 -8.11
N ASP A 613 -4.42 35.96 -7.12
CA ASP A 613 -4.49 35.62 -5.68
C ASP A 613 -4.89 34.14 -5.40
N ARG A 614 -4.88 33.26 -6.41
CA ARG A 614 -5.44 31.89 -6.37
C ARG A 614 -4.42 30.75 -6.34
N PHE A 615 -3.14 31.01 -6.58
CA PHE A 615 -2.12 29.95 -6.61
C PHE A 615 -1.07 30.11 -5.51
N ASP A 616 -0.86 29.03 -4.76
CA ASP A 616 0.24 28.84 -3.82
C ASP A 616 1.56 28.84 -4.63
N TRP A 617 2.35 29.93 -4.53
CA TRP A 617 3.58 30.11 -5.31
C TRP A 617 4.61 29.02 -4.99
N GLU A 618 4.66 28.56 -3.74
CA GLU A 618 5.51 27.47 -3.29
C GLU A 618 5.16 26.15 -3.97
N LEU A 619 3.87 25.88 -4.20
CA LEU A 619 3.43 24.68 -4.94
C LEU A 619 3.87 24.74 -6.40
N GLY A 620 3.73 25.92 -7.03
CA GLY A 620 4.21 26.15 -8.39
C GLY A 620 5.72 25.93 -8.51
N LEU A 621 6.50 26.45 -7.57
CA LEU A 621 7.95 26.27 -7.51
C LEU A 621 8.34 24.80 -7.25
N TYR A 622 7.62 24.10 -6.38
CA TYR A 622 7.88 22.68 -6.10
C TYR A 622 7.68 21.82 -7.34
N VAL A 623 6.56 22.01 -8.05
CA VAL A 623 6.27 21.29 -9.30
C VAL A 623 7.28 21.66 -10.38
N ALA A 624 7.66 22.94 -10.49
CA ALA A 624 8.69 23.38 -11.44
C ALA A 624 10.07 22.76 -11.16
N ASP A 625 10.51 22.71 -9.89
CA ASP A 625 11.76 22.06 -9.50
C ASP A 625 11.76 20.57 -9.86
N VAL A 626 10.71 19.84 -9.48
CA VAL A 626 10.56 18.41 -9.84
C VAL A 626 10.57 18.25 -11.36
N ALA A 627 9.80 19.07 -12.09
CA ALA A 627 9.70 19.01 -13.54
C ALA A 627 11.05 19.19 -14.23
N LEU A 628 11.88 20.14 -13.75
CA LEU A 628 13.23 20.35 -14.27
C LEU A 628 14.15 19.16 -13.99
N ARG A 629 14.15 18.64 -12.75
CA ARG A 629 15.01 17.54 -12.34
C ARG A 629 14.71 16.24 -13.08
N VAL A 630 13.43 15.94 -13.30
CA VAL A 630 13.03 14.71 -13.99
C VAL A 630 12.94 14.85 -15.52
N GLY A 631 13.19 16.05 -16.04
CA GLY A 631 13.23 16.32 -17.48
C GLY A 631 11.86 16.35 -18.16
N ILE A 632 10.83 16.88 -17.49
CA ILE A 632 9.49 17.03 -18.09
C ILE A 632 9.55 17.99 -19.28
N GLY A 633 9.44 17.39 -20.47
CA GLY A 633 9.13 17.99 -21.77
C GLY A 633 9.89 19.25 -22.18
N GLU A 634 10.73 19.16 -23.24
CA GLU A 634 11.26 20.34 -23.94
C GLU A 634 10.17 21.36 -24.33
N LEU A 635 8.96 20.86 -24.58
CA LEU A 635 7.80 21.66 -24.94
C LEU A 635 7.34 22.62 -23.84
N TYR A 636 7.52 22.26 -22.56
CA TYR A 636 7.07 23.03 -21.41
C TYR A 636 8.19 23.82 -20.73
N LEU A 637 9.46 23.54 -21.08
CA LEU A 637 10.61 24.33 -20.60
C LEU A 637 10.45 25.85 -20.75
N PRO A 638 9.86 26.40 -21.84
CA PRO A 638 9.60 27.84 -21.92
C PRO A 638 8.64 28.33 -20.83
N LEU A 639 7.55 27.61 -20.58
CA LEU A 639 6.57 27.97 -19.56
C LEU A 639 7.15 27.89 -18.14
N ILE A 640 7.92 26.83 -17.86
CA ILE A 640 8.62 26.66 -16.58
C ILE A 640 9.64 27.78 -16.40
N ARG A 641 10.42 28.11 -17.43
CA ARG A 641 11.39 29.20 -17.41
C ARG A 641 10.72 30.55 -17.13
N ASP A 642 9.64 30.86 -17.84
CA ASP A 642 8.90 32.12 -17.67
C ASP A 642 8.34 32.22 -16.24
N SER A 643 7.86 31.09 -15.68
CA SER A 643 7.36 31.01 -14.30
C SER A 643 8.48 31.23 -13.28
N VAL A 644 9.63 30.56 -13.45
CA VAL A 644 10.80 30.71 -12.57
C VAL A 644 11.38 32.13 -12.65
N GLU A 645 11.42 32.75 -13.83
CA GLU A 645 11.86 34.13 -14.01
C GLU A 645 10.92 35.11 -13.28
N TYR A 646 9.61 34.90 -13.38
CA TYR A 646 8.63 35.70 -12.63
C TYR A 646 8.79 35.54 -11.11
N TYR A 647 8.93 34.32 -10.61
CA TYR A 647 9.18 34.09 -9.18
C TYR A 647 10.49 34.73 -8.74
N TYR A 648 11.53 34.70 -9.57
CA TYR A 648 12.78 35.41 -9.30
C TYR A 648 12.57 36.92 -9.21
N GLU A 649 11.86 37.53 -10.16
CA GLU A 649 11.56 38.98 -10.12
C GLU A 649 10.70 39.38 -8.91
N ASN A 650 9.82 38.49 -8.45
CA ASN A 650 8.86 38.72 -7.37
C ASN A 650 9.17 37.93 -6.09
N ARG A 651 10.44 37.59 -5.82
CA ARG A 651 10.85 36.68 -4.75
C ARG A 651 10.72 37.21 -3.31
N ASP A 652 10.47 38.51 -3.14
CA ASP A 652 10.44 39.15 -1.82
C ASP A 652 9.46 38.53 -0.78
N PRO A 653 8.26 38.03 -1.15
CA PRO A 653 7.34 37.40 -0.20
C PRO A 653 7.53 35.88 -0.08
N LEU A 654 8.47 35.26 -0.81
CA LEU A 654 8.68 33.82 -0.76
C LEU A 654 9.17 33.39 0.62
N SER A 655 8.60 32.28 1.11
CA SER A 655 9.12 31.58 2.28
C SER A 655 10.55 31.07 2.06
N PRO A 656 11.29 30.69 3.12
CA PRO A 656 12.54 29.97 2.98
C PRO A 656 12.45 28.72 2.10
N MET A 657 11.31 27.99 2.16
CA MET A 657 11.00 26.88 1.26
C MET A 657 10.91 27.34 -0.19
N GLY A 658 10.15 28.42 -0.46
CA GLY A 658 10.06 29.01 -1.80
C GLY A 658 11.43 29.45 -2.34
N LEU A 659 12.27 30.07 -1.50
CA LEU A 659 13.61 30.52 -1.90
C LEU A 659 14.56 29.36 -2.24
N VAL A 660 14.55 28.27 -1.47
CA VAL A 660 15.41 27.10 -1.78
C VAL A 660 14.95 26.39 -3.04
N LEU A 661 13.64 26.25 -3.27
CA LEU A 661 13.07 25.67 -4.49
C LEU A 661 13.39 26.56 -5.71
N LEU A 662 13.27 27.88 -5.57
CA LEU A 662 13.62 28.84 -6.61
C LEU A 662 15.11 28.75 -6.97
N ALA A 663 15.99 28.70 -5.98
CA ALA A 663 17.43 28.57 -6.22
C ALA A 663 17.79 27.24 -6.91
N SER A 664 17.16 26.12 -6.51
CA SER A 664 17.33 24.82 -7.18
C SER A 664 16.86 24.89 -8.64
N ALA A 665 15.66 25.42 -8.89
CA ALA A 665 15.12 25.54 -10.25
C ALA A 665 15.99 26.43 -11.15
N LEU A 666 16.51 27.56 -10.62
CA LEU A 666 17.45 28.42 -11.34
C LEU A 666 18.76 27.70 -11.67
N HIS A 667 19.26 26.87 -10.74
CA HIS A 667 20.45 26.06 -10.97
C HIS A 667 20.24 25.01 -12.06
N GLU A 668 19.11 24.29 -12.07
CA GLU A 668 18.76 23.36 -13.15
C GLU A 668 18.64 24.05 -14.52
N LEU A 669 18.22 25.32 -14.54
CA LEU A 669 18.17 26.15 -15.74
C LEU A 669 19.54 26.73 -16.17
N GLY A 670 20.59 26.56 -15.35
CA GLY A 670 21.93 27.09 -15.58
C GLY A 670 22.11 28.58 -15.28
N ASN A 671 21.21 29.18 -14.49
CA ASN A 671 21.20 30.61 -14.14
C ASN A 671 22.01 30.90 -12.87
N GLU A 672 23.30 30.57 -12.87
CA GLU A 672 24.15 30.60 -11.66
C GLU A 672 24.29 31.99 -11.00
N ARG A 673 24.17 33.07 -11.77
CA ARG A 673 24.25 34.43 -11.21
C ARG A 673 23.05 34.77 -10.37
N GLU A 674 21.88 34.32 -10.81
CA GLU A 674 20.61 34.47 -10.13
C GLU A 674 20.58 33.55 -8.89
N VAL A 675 21.14 32.35 -8.98
CA VAL A 675 21.35 31.43 -7.83
C VAL A 675 22.12 32.14 -6.71
N ASP A 676 23.26 32.78 -7.00
CA ASP A 676 24.04 33.55 -6.00
C ASP A 676 23.20 34.64 -5.29
N VAL A 677 22.26 35.25 -6.00
CA VAL A 677 21.38 36.28 -5.43
C VAL A 677 20.35 35.65 -4.50
N VAL A 678 19.69 34.58 -4.95
CA VAL A 678 18.67 33.88 -4.16
C VAL A 678 19.29 33.21 -2.93
N ILE A 679 20.50 32.66 -3.01
CA ILE A 679 21.23 32.14 -1.84
C ILE A 679 21.46 33.23 -0.80
N ARG A 680 21.85 34.45 -1.20
CA ARG A 680 21.97 35.55 -0.25
C ARG A 680 20.64 35.96 0.35
N ASN A 681 19.55 35.89 -0.42
CA ASN A 681 18.20 36.10 0.12
C ASN A 681 17.85 35.04 1.16
N LEU A 682 18.14 33.78 0.85
CA LEU A 682 17.94 32.63 1.75
C LEU A 682 18.79 32.77 3.02
N ASP A 683 20.08 33.08 2.92
CA ASP A 683 21.00 33.26 4.06
C ASP A 683 20.54 34.39 5.01
N ASN A 684 19.82 35.41 4.52
CA ASN A 684 19.24 36.45 5.39
C ASN A 684 18.07 35.95 6.25
N THR A 685 17.53 34.77 5.95
CA THR A 685 16.43 34.13 6.70
C THR A 685 16.92 33.03 7.64
N VAL A 686 18.24 32.82 7.72
CA VAL A 686 18.83 31.76 8.55
C VAL A 686 18.56 32.01 10.03
N ASN A 687 18.16 30.95 10.74
CA ASN A 687 18.09 30.93 12.19
C ASN A 687 19.38 30.37 12.77
N TYR A 688 19.85 30.95 13.88
CA TYR A 688 21.07 30.55 14.58
C TYR A 688 20.81 30.30 16.06
N ARG A 689 21.37 29.21 16.58
CA ARG A 689 21.41 28.93 18.04
C ARG A 689 22.83 29.08 18.60
N PRO A 690 22.98 29.44 19.89
CA PRO A 690 24.27 29.59 20.55
C PRO A 690 25.17 28.33 20.59
N ASP A 691 24.62 27.15 20.29
CA ASP A 691 25.31 25.85 20.23
C ASP A 691 26.05 25.58 18.89
N ASN A 692 25.99 26.56 17.97
CA ASN A 692 26.43 26.50 16.58
C ASN A 692 25.57 25.59 15.69
N THR A 693 24.25 25.56 15.88
CA THR A 693 23.33 24.96 14.89
C THR A 693 22.70 26.04 13.98
N LEU A 694 22.41 25.67 12.73
CA LEU A 694 21.80 26.53 11.71
C LEU A 694 20.59 25.83 11.09
N TRP A 695 19.51 26.57 10.84
CA TRP A 695 18.33 26.02 10.14
C TRP A 695 17.50 27.10 9.44
N TRP A 696 16.60 26.64 8.58
CA TRP A 696 15.63 27.44 7.86
C TRP A 696 14.21 26.97 8.15
N GLY A 697 13.24 27.88 7.92
CA GLY A 697 11.84 27.65 8.27
C GLY A 697 11.51 28.08 9.70
N SER A 698 10.22 28.11 10.00
CA SER A 698 9.69 28.46 11.32
C SER A 698 8.79 27.34 11.83
N ALA A 699 8.66 27.19 13.15
CA ALA A 699 7.54 26.45 13.69
C ALA A 699 6.23 27.19 13.30
N PRO A 700 5.15 26.49 12.95
CA PRO A 700 3.89 27.14 12.63
C PRO A 700 3.36 27.90 13.85
N GLU A 701 3.29 29.23 13.77
CA GLU A 701 2.69 30.07 14.83
C GLU A 701 1.18 30.28 14.60
N GLU A 702 0.71 30.24 13.34
CA GLU A 702 -0.71 30.39 12.94
C GLU A 702 -1.03 29.52 11.71
N GLY A 703 -1.97 28.57 11.83
CA GLY A 703 -2.33 27.63 10.75
C GLY A 703 -1.23 26.64 10.36
N TRP A 704 -1.51 25.71 9.44
CA TRP A 704 -0.52 24.79 8.87
C TRP A 704 -0.71 24.59 7.37
N ARG A 705 0.40 24.69 6.64
CA ARG A 705 0.50 24.37 5.22
C ARG A 705 1.65 23.41 5.01
N TRP A 706 1.57 22.62 3.95
CA TRP A 706 2.53 21.56 3.64
C TRP A 706 3.98 22.06 3.49
N TRP A 707 4.21 23.32 3.12
CA TRP A 707 5.53 23.92 2.90
C TRP A 707 6.14 24.59 4.15
N ASN A 708 5.39 24.69 5.25
CA ASN A 708 5.81 25.36 6.48
C ASN A 708 6.58 24.46 7.43
N ASP A 709 7.55 23.69 6.92
CA ASP A 709 8.33 22.75 7.71
C ASP A 709 9.82 23.09 7.78
N ALA A 710 10.36 23.18 9.01
CA ALA A 710 11.76 23.51 9.23
C ALA A 710 12.72 22.36 8.88
N VAL A 711 12.35 21.10 9.14
CA VAL A 711 13.21 19.94 8.85
C VAL A 711 13.28 19.74 7.33
N GLU A 712 12.15 19.79 6.65
CA GLU A 712 12.08 19.66 5.20
C GLU A 712 12.83 20.79 4.51
N THR A 713 12.56 22.04 4.90
CA THR A 713 13.22 23.21 4.32
C THR A 713 14.73 23.09 4.51
N THR A 714 15.20 22.81 5.73
CA THR A 714 16.62 22.73 6.05
C THR A 714 17.31 21.58 5.30
N SER A 715 16.63 20.44 5.14
CA SER A 715 17.14 19.31 4.36
C SER A 715 17.31 19.66 2.88
N LYS A 716 16.36 20.41 2.30
CA LYS A 716 16.47 20.93 0.93
C LYS A 716 17.57 21.99 0.81
N VAL A 717 17.78 22.84 1.81
CA VAL A 717 18.89 23.80 1.83
C VAL A 717 20.24 23.08 1.88
N LEU A 718 20.36 22.02 2.68
CA LEU A 718 21.54 21.17 2.73
C LEU A 718 21.84 20.55 1.35
N LEU A 719 20.85 19.94 0.71
CA LEU A 719 20.98 19.38 -0.65
C LEU A 719 21.43 20.44 -1.66
N LEU A 720 20.80 21.62 -1.65
CA LEU A 720 21.18 22.73 -2.53
C LEU A 720 22.62 23.17 -2.28
N LYS A 721 23.01 23.44 -1.02
CA LYS A 721 24.35 23.92 -0.67
C LYS A 721 25.43 22.90 -1.01
N MET A 722 25.20 21.60 -0.84
CA MET A 722 26.16 20.58 -1.30
C MET A 722 26.36 20.62 -2.82
N LYS A 723 25.33 21.00 -3.58
CA LYS A 723 25.39 21.11 -5.05
C LYS A 723 26.08 22.39 -5.52
N VAL A 724 25.78 23.53 -4.91
CA VAL A 724 26.19 24.87 -5.42
C VAL A 724 27.30 25.54 -4.60
N GLU A 725 27.44 25.19 -3.31
CA GLU A 725 28.45 25.71 -2.38
C GLU A 725 29.09 24.59 -1.52
N PRO A 726 29.71 23.54 -2.11
CA PRO A 726 30.19 22.37 -1.35
C PRO A 726 31.25 22.70 -0.29
N GLU A 727 31.99 23.80 -0.45
CA GLU A 727 32.99 24.24 0.53
C GLU A 727 32.38 25.14 1.63
N SER A 728 31.04 25.24 1.72
CA SER A 728 30.37 26.08 2.71
C SER A 728 30.60 25.57 4.12
N ASN A 729 31.06 26.46 4.99
CA ASN A 729 31.22 26.17 6.42
C ASN A 729 29.89 25.99 7.17
N GLN A 730 28.75 26.20 6.50
CA GLN A 730 27.42 26.02 7.08
C GLN A 730 26.97 24.54 7.06
N ILE A 731 27.49 23.72 6.14
CA ILE A 731 27.06 22.33 5.94
C ILE A 731 27.13 21.50 7.24
N PRO A 732 28.24 21.50 8.01
CA PRO A 732 28.30 20.73 9.25
C PRO A 732 27.28 21.18 10.31
N TYR A 733 26.98 22.48 10.37
CA TYR A 733 26.02 23.03 11.34
C TYR A 733 24.56 22.70 10.98
N LEU A 734 24.29 22.49 9.69
CA LEU A 734 22.99 21.99 9.22
C LEU A 734 22.79 20.53 9.60
N ILE A 735 23.83 19.70 9.44
CA ILE A 735 23.81 18.29 9.85
C ILE A 735 23.61 18.17 11.36
N ASP A 736 24.39 18.90 12.16
CA ASP A 736 24.23 18.90 13.62
C ASP A 736 22.79 19.28 14.02
N TRP A 737 22.20 20.31 13.39
CA TRP A 737 20.81 20.69 13.65
C TRP A 737 19.81 19.58 13.27
N LEU A 738 19.94 18.99 12.09
CA LEU A 738 19.05 17.91 11.63
C LEU A 738 19.09 16.72 12.59
N VAL A 739 20.28 16.32 13.03
CA VAL A 739 20.47 15.24 14.00
C VAL A 739 19.81 15.58 15.35
N ASP A 740 19.91 16.84 15.80
CA ASP A 740 19.29 17.32 17.04
C ASP A 740 17.76 17.39 16.98
N GLN A 741 17.16 17.45 15.78
CA GLN A 741 15.71 17.45 15.59
C GLN A 741 15.07 16.05 15.58
N ARG A 742 15.87 14.97 15.68
CA ARG A 742 15.33 13.62 15.70
C ARG A 742 14.54 13.36 16.99
N ARG A 743 13.41 12.65 16.84
CA ARG A 743 12.64 12.02 17.92
C ARG A 743 12.83 10.51 17.75
N GLY A 744 13.66 9.90 18.58
CA GLY A 744 14.10 8.53 18.37
C GLY A 744 15.07 8.41 17.18
N ALA A 745 14.77 7.49 16.27
CA ALA A 745 15.55 7.25 15.04
C ALA A 745 15.03 8.03 13.81
N VAL A 746 13.95 8.80 13.98
CA VAL A 746 13.26 9.51 12.88
C VAL A 746 13.00 10.96 13.25
N TRP A 747 12.41 11.74 12.34
CA TRP A 747 11.93 13.09 12.58
C TRP A 747 10.43 13.07 12.83
N LYS A 748 9.85 14.22 13.16
CA LYS A 748 8.45 14.35 13.60
C LYS A 748 7.39 13.83 12.61
N SER A 749 7.74 13.59 11.34
CA SER A 749 6.83 13.04 10.33
C SER A 749 7.54 12.15 9.31
N THR A 750 6.77 11.31 8.58
CA THR A 750 7.31 10.46 7.51
C THR A 750 7.94 11.28 6.39
N LYS A 751 7.32 12.40 6.05
CA LYS A 751 7.78 13.35 5.04
C LYS A 751 9.13 13.98 5.43
N ASP A 752 9.23 14.48 6.65
CA ASP A 752 10.46 15.13 7.15
C ASP A 752 11.60 14.12 7.22
N SER A 753 11.30 12.93 7.72
CA SER A 753 12.29 11.87 7.87
C SER A 753 12.80 11.40 6.50
N SER A 754 11.93 11.34 5.49
CA SER A 754 12.30 10.95 4.12
C SER A 754 13.33 11.89 3.51
N VAL A 755 13.06 13.20 3.51
CA VAL A 755 13.99 14.18 2.93
C VAL A 755 15.24 14.37 3.78
N ALA A 756 15.14 14.29 5.11
CA ALA A 756 16.30 14.39 6.01
C ALA A 756 17.25 13.22 5.81
N ILE A 757 16.73 11.98 5.76
CA ILE A 757 17.55 10.79 5.50
C ILE A 757 18.19 10.88 4.12
N ARG A 758 17.46 11.28 3.07
CA ARG A 758 18.03 11.48 1.73
C ARG A 758 19.17 12.52 1.74
N ALA A 759 18.98 13.65 2.42
CA ALA A 759 20.00 14.69 2.53
C ALA A 759 21.23 14.23 3.33
N ILE A 760 21.02 13.42 4.37
CA ILE A 760 22.11 12.83 5.17
C ILE A 760 22.89 11.78 4.37
N ILE A 761 22.21 10.93 3.59
CA ILE A 761 22.88 9.97 2.69
C ILE A 761 23.78 10.74 1.73
N GLU A 762 23.24 11.74 1.03
CA GLU A 762 24.02 12.56 0.09
C GLU A 762 25.21 13.24 0.78
N TYR A 763 25.02 13.76 2.01
CA TYR A 763 26.11 14.30 2.81
C TYR A 763 27.18 13.24 3.10
N LEU A 764 26.81 12.04 3.53
CA LEU A 764 27.77 11.00 3.89
C LEU A 764 28.57 10.50 2.67
N LEU A 765 27.96 10.47 1.50
CA LEU A 765 28.63 10.15 0.23
C LEU A 765 29.67 11.20 -0.16
N ASN A 766 29.41 12.49 0.12
CA ASN A 766 30.32 13.59 -0.20
C ASN A 766 31.35 13.90 0.91
N TYR A 767 31.03 13.58 2.18
CA TYR A 767 31.84 13.90 3.36
C TYR A 767 32.01 12.68 4.28
N PRO A 768 32.80 11.66 3.86
CA PRO A 768 32.92 10.41 4.59
C PRO A 768 33.49 10.60 6.00
N GLU A 769 32.86 9.96 6.98
CA GLU A 769 33.26 10.03 8.37
C GLU A 769 34.48 9.14 8.66
N VAL A 770 35.39 9.64 9.50
CA VAL A 770 36.47 8.82 10.07
C VAL A 770 36.02 8.31 11.42
N THR A 771 35.88 7.00 11.53
CA THR A 771 35.45 6.31 12.76
C THR A 771 36.62 5.57 13.40
N SER A 772 36.62 5.49 14.72
CA SER A 772 37.54 4.66 15.49
C SER A 772 36.81 4.04 16.68
N LEU A 773 37.47 3.15 17.42
CA LEU A 773 36.92 2.58 18.65
C LEU A 773 36.71 3.69 19.70
N ILE A 774 35.49 3.80 20.23
CA ILE A 774 35.12 4.83 21.22
C ILE A 774 34.51 4.16 22.44
N VAL A 775 34.87 4.63 23.64
CA VAL A 775 34.25 4.20 24.89
C VAL A 775 33.46 5.36 25.47
N THR A 776 32.20 5.09 25.80
CA THR A 776 31.26 6.05 26.39
C THR A 776 30.71 5.51 27.69
N GLU A 777 30.43 6.39 28.63
CA GLU A 777 29.77 6.07 29.90
C GLU A 777 28.39 6.73 29.93
N CYS A 778 27.38 5.97 30.34
CA CYS A 778 26.03 6.46 30.60
C CYS A 778 25.79 6.49 32.12
N LEU A 779 25.27 7.62 32.62
CA LEU A 779 25.03 7.84 34.04
C LEU A 779 23.65 8.46 34.26
N VAL A 780 22.98 8.08 35.34
CA VAL A 780 21.78 8.76 35.87
C VAL A 780 22.12 9.33 37.23
N ASP A 781 21.92 10.64 37.41
CA ASP A 781 22.17 11.35 38.68
C ASP A 781 23.59 11.09 39.27
N GLU A 782 24.61 11.10 38.41
CA GLU A 782 26.02 10.77 38.71
C GLU A 782 26.32 9.29 39.02
N GLU A 783 25.30 8.41 39.09
CA GLU A 783 25.48 6.97 39.23
C GLU A 783 25.69 6.32 37.85
N MET A 784 26.72 5.48 37.74
CA MET A 784 27.08 4.84 36.47
C MET A 784 26.14 3.67 36.18
N LEU A 785 25.42 3.74 35.06
CA LEU A 785 24.61 2.62 34.57
C LEU A 785 25.51 1.60 33.87
N GLU A 786 26.15 2.04 32.78
CA GLU A 786 26.97 1.16 31.96
C GLU A 786 28.07 1.93 31.20
N SER A 787 29.18 1.24 30.94
CA SER A 787 30.24 1.67 30.02
C SER A 787 30.12 0.89 28.72
N LEU A 788 29.94 1.59 27.61
CA LEU A 788 29.64 1.03 26.30
C LEU A 788 30.83 1.24 25.35
N GLU A 789 31.31 0.15 24.77
CA GLU A 789 32.34 0.15 23.74
C GLU A 789 31.69 0.13 22.34
N LEU A 790 32.01 1.16 21.55
CA LEU A 790 31.48 1.40 20.21
C LEU A 790 32.56 1.05 19.18
N ASP A 791 32.53 -0.19 18.69
CA ASP A 791 33.43 -0.65 17.62
C ASP A 791 32.78 -0.42 16.25
N PRO A 792 33.32 0.51 15.42
CA PRO A 792 32.77 0.76 14.09
C PRO A 792 33.03 -0.37 13.09
N THR A 793 33.64 -1.49 13.49
CA THR A 793 33.85 -2.71 12.68
C THR A 793 32.98 -3.89 13.10
N ASP A 794 32.21 -3.76 14.18
CA ASP A 794 31.23 -4.77 14.59
C ASP A 794 29.96 -4.65 13.72
N TYR A 795 29.85 -5.54 12.73
CA TYR A 795 28.72 -5.58 11.80
C TYR A 795 27.57 -6.46 12.29
N GLU A 796 27.79 -7.29 13.33
CA GLU A 796 26.79 -8.22 13.88
C GLU A 796 26.03 -7.62 15.08
N SER A 797 26.64 -6.71 15.84
CA SER A 797 26.00 -5.92 16.90
C SER A 797 26.19 -4.42 16.64
N PRO A 798 25.44 -3.85 15.68
CA PRO A 798 25.81 -2.59 15.03
C PRO A 798 25.72 -1.34 15.91
N ASP A 799 25.04 -1.42 17.05
CA ASP A 799 24.86 -0.34 18.00
C ASP A 799 24.79 -0.86 19.42
N ARG A 800 25.18 0.00 20.36
CA ARG A 800 25.00 -0.28 21.78
C ARG A 800 23.68 0.36 22.21
N LYS A 801 22.65 -0.49 22.29
CA LYS A 801 21.39 -0.17 22.95
C LYS A 801 21.55 -0.50 24.44
N LEU A 802 21.38 0.52 25.26
CA LEU A 802 21.23 0.40 26.69
C LEU A 802 19.74 0.53 27.00
N GLU A 803 19.16 -0.53 27.56
CA GLU A 803 17.82 -0.47 28.14
C GLU A 803 17.91 0.29 29.46
N LEU A 804 17.02 1.28 29.64
CA LEU A 804 16.88 2.02 30.88
C LEU A 804 15.76 1.37 31.69
N LEU A 805 16.00 1.08 32.96
CA LEU A 805 14.98 0.51 33.83
C LEU A 805 14.35 1.60 34.68
N LEU A 806 13.06 1.46 35.00
CA LEU A 806 12.36 2.44 35.83
C LEU A 806 13.04 2.61 37.21
N GLU A 807 13.66 1.55 37.74
CA GLU A 807 14.36 1.56 39.03
C GLU A 807 15.61 2.46 39.06
N ASP A 808 16.15 2.83 37.89
CA ASP A 808 17.28 3.76 37.76
C ASP A 808 16.87 5.22 38.00
N PHE A 809 15.57 5.52 38.00
CA PHE A 809 15.05 6.90 38.08
C PHE A 809 14.31 7.17 39.39
N LYS A 810 14.49 8.39 39.91
CA LYS A 810 13.61 8.95 40.94
C LYS A 810 12.41 9.65 40.31
N VAL A 811 11.31 9.70 41.04
CA VAL A 811 10.17 10.56 40.71
C VAL A 811 10.64 12.02 40.64
N GLY A 812 10.24 12.73 39.59
CA GLY A 812 10.64 14.10 39.29
C GLY A 812 11.76 14.16 38.26
N ASP A 813 12.66 15.13 38.42
CA ASP A 813 13.73 15.41 37.46
C ASP A 813 14.97 14.54 37.72
N ASN A 814 15.49 13.90 36.66
CA ASN A 814 16.67 13.04 36.66
C ASN A 814 17.68 13.54 35.62
N GLU A 815 18.96 13.58 35.97
CA GLU A 815 20.03 13.97 35.06
C GLU A 815 20.60 12.74 34.34
N LEU A 816 20.22 12.51 33.08
CA LEU A 816 20.84 11.50 32.24
C LEU A 816 22.05 12.10 31.52
N THR A 817 23.24 11.60 31.82
CA THR A 817 24.51 12.08 31.26
C THR A 817 25.18 11.00 30.42
N ILE A 818 25.54 11.36 29.18
CA ILE A 818 26.40 10.55 28.32
C ILE A 818 27.73 11.28 28.20
N ARG A 819 28.83 10.62 28.55
CA ARG A 819 30.18 11.20 28.40
C ARG A 819 31.14 10.25 27.69
N ARG A 820 32.07 10.84 26.96
CA ARG A 820 33.17 10.14 26.32
C ARG A 820 34.27 9.88 27.32
N ASP A 821 34.63 8.61 27.49
CA ASP A 821 35.79 8.20 28.30
C ASP A 821 37.07 8.19 27.45
N SER A 822 37.03 7.53 26.29
CA SER A 822 38.18 7.42 25.38
C SER A 822 37.79 7.25 23.91
N GLY A 823 38.76 7.43 23.01
CA GLY A 823 38.56 7.36 21.56
C GLY A 823 38.29 8.70 20.87
N GLU A 824 38.52 8.74 19.56
CA GLU A 824 38.24 9.91 18.70
C GLU A 824 37.26 9.52 17.58
N GLY A 825 36.42 10.46 17.14
CA GLY A 825 35.40 10.20 16.12
C GLY A 825 34.02 10.73 16.53
N PRO A 826 33.03 10.62 15.63
CA PRO A 826 31.65 10.98 15.94
C PRO A 826 31.01 9.91 16.83
N VAL A 827 30.16 10.35 17.75
CA VAL A 827 29.19 9.50 18.43
C VAL A 827 27.86 10.21 18.33
N PHE A 828 26.86 9.51 17.82
CA PHE A 828 25.48 9.97 17.78
C PHE A 828 24.70 9.24 18.85
N TYR A 829 23.84 9.97 19.55
CA TYR A 829 22.99 9.39 20.58
C TYR A 829 21.52 9.67 20.26
N THR A 830 20.69 8.74 20.70
CA THR A 830 19.24 8.87 20.82
C THR A 830 18.87 8.37 22.20
N ILE A 831 18.06 9.14 22.92
CA ILE A 831 17.44 8.79 24.20
C ILE A 831 15.94 8.84 23.96
N SER A 832 15.23 7.80 24.38
CA SER A 832 13.77 7.72 24.34
C SER A 832 13.26 7.17 25.66
N VAL A 833 12.25 7.83 26.23
CA VAL A 833 11.49 7.34 27.38
C VAL A 833 10.01 7.50 27.04
N ASN A 834 9.27 6.40 27.11
CA ASN A 834 7.84 6.31 26.86
C ASN A 834 7.19 5.58 28.05
N TYR A 835 6.04 6.07 28.51
CA TYR A 835 5.16 5.39 29.46
C TYR A 835 3.77 6.02 29.41
N TYR A 836 2.79 5.34 29.98
CA TYR A 836 1.45 5.87 30.24
C TYR A 836 1.31 6.22 31.72
N THR A 837 0.42 7.18 32.01
CA THR A 837 0.04 7.52 33.38
C THR A 837 -1.10 6.64 33.90
N GLU A 838 -1.17 6.41 35.20
CA GLU A 838 -2.35 5.85 35.88
C GLU A 838 -3.32 6.99 36.23
N ASP A 839 -4.04 7.50 35.22
CA ASP A 839 -5.05 8.53 35.43
C ASP A 839 -6.40 7.89 35.77
N ASP A 840 -7.16 8.43 36.75
CA ASP A 840 -8.56 8.02 36.94
C ASP A 840 -9.48 8.58 35.83
N TYR A 841 -9.06 9.68 35.22
CA TYR A 841 -9.80 10.42 34.21
C TYR A 841 -8.86 11.27 33.34
N ILE A 842 -8.96 11.12 32.02
CA ILE A 842 -8.17 11.91 31.06
C ILE A 842 -8.96 13.18 30.66
N PRO A 843 -8.50 14.39 31.06
CA PRO A 843 -9.17 15.64 30.71
C PRO A 843 -8.93 16.03 29.24
N ALA A 844 -9.79 16.91 28.72
CA ALA A 844 -9.58 17.53 27.41
C ALA A 844 -8.31 18.38 27.39
N PHE A 845 -7.57 18.33 26.28
CA PHE A 845 -6.46 19.22 25.99
C PHE A 845 -6.84 20.16 24.85
N HIS A 846 -6.84 21.46 25.12
CA HIS A 846 -7.14 22.49 24.13
C HIS A 846 -5.84 23.05 23.54
N GLY A 847 -5.71 22.98 22.22
CA GLY A 847 -4.54 23.46 21.49
C GLY A 847 -4.92 24.30 20.27
N SER A 848 -4.37 23.98 19.11
CA SER A 848 -4.46 24.83 17.91
C SER A 848 -5.79 24.73 17.14
N VAL A 849 -6.56 23.68 17.40
CA VAL A 849 -7.90 23.42 16.85
C VAL A 849 -8.75 22.94 18.02
N ASP A 850 -10.00 23.37 18.16
CA ASP A 850 -10.88 22.90 19.23
C ASP A 850 -11.75 21.75 18.73
N ILE A 851 -11.93 20.72 19.56
CA ILE A 851 -12.82 19.59 19.27
C ILE A 851 -13.72 19.26 20.46
N GLU A 852 -14.96 18.92 20.16
CA GLU A 852 -15.94 18.40 21.12
C GLU A 852 -16.52 17.09 20.59
N ARG A 853 -16.78 16.13 21.49
CA ARG A 853 -17.36 14.83 21.15
C ARG A 853 -18.57 14.52 22.03
N ASP A 854 -19.71 14.39 21.39
CA ASP A 854 -20.98 14.04 22.03
C ASP A 854 -21.56 12.73 21.52
N TYR A 855 -22.37 12.13 22.37
CA TYR A 855 -23.00 10.85 22.13
C TYR A 855 -24.51 11.00 22.26
N TYR A 856 -25.23 10.40 21.32
CA TYR A 856 -26.69 10.38 21.31
C TYR A 856 -27.19 8.95 21.11
N ILE A 857 -28.15 8.51 21.91
CA ILE A 857 -28.89 7.27 21.66
C ILE A 857 -29.91 7.54 20.55
N ILE A 858 -29.96 6.67 19.55
CA ILE A 858 -30.90 6.74 18.44
C ILE A 858 -32.10 5.85 18.74
N GLU A 859 -33.21 6.47 19.12
CA GLU A 859 -34.47 5.75 19.35
C GLU A 859 -35.35 5.79 18.10
N ARG A 860 -35.74 4.60 17.63
CA ARG A 860 -36.70 4.43 16.54
C ARG A 860 -38.12 4.29 17.10
N TYR A 861 -39.03 5.14 16.62
CA TYR A 861 -40.44 5.06 16.97
C TYR A 861 -41.33 5.08 15.72
N LEU A 862 -42.51 4.49 15.86
CA LEU A 862 -43.51 4.44 14.79
C LEU A 862 -44.58 5.51 15.04
N ASP A 863 -44.83 6.36 14.06
CA ASP A 863 -45.96 7.30 14.04
C ASP A 863 -46.63 7.25 12.66
N ASP A 864 -47.96 7.14 12.62
CA ASP A 864 -48.75 6.98 11.39
C ASP A 864 -48.16 5.99 10.34
N ASP A 865 -47.78 4.78 10.77
CA ASP A 865 -47.15 3.72 9.96
C ASP A 865 -45.82 4.13 9.28
N LYS A 866 -45.14 5.15 9.80
CA LYS A 866 -43.79 5.58 9.38
C LYS A 866 -42.81 5.49 10.53
N PHE A 867 -41.59 5.05 10.21
CA PHE A 867 -40.49 5.05 11.15
C PHE A 867 -39.88 6.44 11.23
N TYR A 868 -39.72 6.91 12.45
CA TYR A 868 -39.01 8.14 12.79
C TYR A 868 -37.86 7.80 13.75
N GLU A 869 -36.79 8.58 13.68
CA GLU A 869 -35.68 8.52 14.61
C GLU A 869 -35.64 9.81 15.42
N ARG A 870 -35.28 9.72 16.71
CA ARG A 870 -34.92 10.88 17.52
C ARG A 870 -33.60 10.65 18.23
N ARG A 871 -32.82 11.73 18.37
CA ARG A 871 -31.59 11.78 19.16
C ARG A 871 -31.92 12.04 20.62
N ILE A 872 -31.41 11.21 21.52
CA ILE A 872 -31.50 11.38 22.97
C ILE A 872 -30.08 11.56 23.50
N PRO A 873 -29.74 12.64 24.21
CA PRO A 873 -28.41 12.80 24.80
C PRO A 873 -28.03 11.61 25.67
N PHE A 874 -26.81 11.11 25.50
CA PHE A 874 -26.30 9.98 26.27
C PHE A 874 -25.95 10.38 27.71
N GLU A 875 -26.48 9.66 28.69
CA GLU A 875 -26.29 9.92 30.13
C GLU A 875 -25.40 8.86 30.83
N GLY A 876 -24.71 8.00 30.08
CA GLY A 876 -23.75 7.03 30.61
C GLY A 876 -24.12 5.56 30.39
N GLU A 877 -25.37 5.27 30.05
CA GLU A 877 -25.92 3.92 29.96
C GLU A 877 -26.57 3.67 28.58
N ILE A 878 -26.40 2.47 28.02
CA ILE A 878 -27.01 2.01 26.76
C ILE A 878 -27.32 0.51 26.83
N GLU A 879 -28.38 0.02 26.18
CA GLU A 879 -28.74 -1.40 26.18
C GLU A 879 -28.14 -2.14 24.97
N VAL A 880 -27.87 -3.45 25.11
CA VAL A 880 -27.39 -4.28 24.00
C VAL A 880 -28.37 -4.22 22.83
N GLY A 881 -27.85 -3.90 21.64
CA GLY A 881 -28.63 -3.77 20.41
C GLY A 881 -29.02 -2.34 20.07
N ASP A 882 -28.94 -1.39 21.01
CA ASP A 882 -29.19 0.02 20.74
C ASP A 882 -28.12 0.62 19.83
N GLU A 883 -28.53 1.64 19.07
CA GLU A 883 -27.63 2.44 18.23
C GLU A 883 -27.25 3.74 18.95
N MET A 884 -25.95 4.03 18.96
CA MET A 884 -25.37 5.27 19.45
C MET A 884 -24.81 6.05 18.26
N GLU A 885 -25.20 7.31 18.13
CA GLU A 885 -24.62 8.24 17.18
C GLU A 885 -23.56 9.08 17.91
N VAL A 886 -22.34 9.06 17.38
CA VAL A 886 -21.22 9.90 17.79
C VAL A 886 -21.26 11.15 16.94
N GLU A 887 -21.19 12.32 17.57
CA GLU A 887 -21.08 13.62 16.92
C GLU A 887 -19.78 14.29 17.37
N ILE A 888 -18.90 14.61 16.43
CA ILE A 888 -17.67 15.34 16.69
C ILE A 888 -17.77 16.69 15.99
N THR A 889 -17.63 17.76 16.76
CA THR A 889 -17.57 19.13 16.25
C THR A 889 -16.14 19.61 16.32
N ILE A 890 -15.61 20.09 15.19
CA ILE A 890 -14.28 20.66 15.05
C ILE A 890 -14.45 22.16 14.78
N ASP A 891 -13.94 23.00 15.67
CA ASP A 891 -13.87 24.45 15.45
C ASP A 891 -12.43 24.85 15.16
N SER A 892 -12.17 25.25 13.90
CA SER A 892 -10.85 25.56 13.42
C SER A 892 -10.67 27.07 13.20
N PRO A 893 -9.74 27.75 13.90
CA PRO A 893 -9.53 29.19 13.74
C PRO A 893 -8.87 29.55 12.39
N TYR A 894 -8.14 28.59 11.80
CA TYR A 894 -7.40 28.75 10.54
C TYR A 894 -7.65 27.55 9.61
N ASP A 895 -7.16 27.66 8.38
CA ASP A 895 -7.06 26.50 7.51
C ASP A 895 -5.85 25.64 7.93
N PHE A 896 -6.02 24.32 7.92
CA PHE A 896 -4.95 23.35 8.15
C PHE A 896 -4.93 22.31 7.03
N ASP A 897 -3.76 22.04 6.47
CA ASP A 897 -3.56 20.93 5.54
C ASP A 897 -3.22 19.64 6.30
N TYR A 898 -3.64 18.49 5.78
CA TYR A 898 -3.21 17.17 6.27
C TYR A 898 -3.42 16.95 7.77
N VAL A 899 -4.65 17.11 8.23
CA VAL A 899 -5.06 16.88 9.62
C VAL A 899 -5.66 15.49 9.74
N ILE A 900 -5.35 14.80 10.84
CA ILE A 900 -5.98 13.55 11.22
C ILE A 900 -6.79 13.71 12.50
N LEU A 901 -7.96 13.09 12.54
CA LEU A 901 -8.78 12.93 13.73
C LEU A 901 -8.90 11.44 14.02
N GLU A 902 -8.44 11.01 15.18
CA GLU A 902 -8.58 9.65 15.69
C GLU A 902 -9.65 9.64 16.78
N ASP A 903 -10.65 8.79 16.64
CA ASP A 903 -11.72 8.63 17.63
C ASP A 903 -11.77 7.18 18.13
N PRO A 904 -11.19 6.90 19.32
CA PRO A 904 -11.25 5.59 19.94
C PRO A 904 -12.68 5.15 20.25
N ARG A 905 -13.00 3.91 19.89
CA ARG A 905 -14.31 3.29 20.12
C ARG A 905 -14.32 2.64 21.50
N PRO A 906 -15.38 2.82 22.32
CA PRO A 906 -15.54 2.04 23.54
C PRO A 906 -15.71 0.56 23.22
N ALA A 907 -14.96 -0.30 23.90
CA ALA A 907 -14.76 -1.72 23.55
C ALA A 907 -16.04 -2.54 23.34
N GLY A 908 -17.11 -2.28 24.11
CA GLY A 908 -18.40 -2.98 23.99
C GLY A 908 -19.31 -2.58 22.82
N LEU A 909 -18.91 -1.62 21.99
CA LEU A 909 -19.69 -1.16 20.83
C LEU A 909 -19.07 -1.66 19.50
N ILE A 910 -19.77 -1.63 18.38
CA ILE A 910 -19.22 -1.96 17.05
C ILE A 910 -19.66 -0.95 16.00
N TYR A 911 -18.92 -0.80 14.90
CA TYR A 911 -19.37 0.03 13.78
C TYR A 911 -20.58 -0.57 13.09
N THR A 912 -21.46 0.30 12.60
CA THR A 912 -22.51 -0.10 11.65
C THR A 912 -22.01 -0.14 10.20
N ASP A 913 -20.92 0.57 9.91
CA ASP A 913 -20.25 0.59 8.60
C ASP A 913 -19.29 -0.59 8.49
N MET A 914 -19.14 -1.16 7.29
CA MET A 914 -18.31 -2.36 7.08
C MET A 914 -16.93 -2.07 6.49
N ASP A 915 -16.78 -1.01 5.70
CA ASP A 915 -15.55 -0.75 4.94
C ASP A 915 -15.07 0.71 5.11
N SER A 916 -13.76 0.92 5.01
CA SER A 916 -13.15 2.25 4.89
C SER A 916 -13.56 2.91 3.57
N TYR A 917 -13.76 4.22 3.56
CA TYR A 917 -14.30 4.95 2.40
C TYR A 917 -13.87 6.41 2.36
N TYR A 918 -14.02 7.06 1.19
CA TYR A 918 -13.86 8.50 1.08
C TYR A 918 -15.20 9.21 1.23
N ASP A 919 -15.35 10.00 2.29
CA ASP A 919 -16.54 10.80 2.55
C ASP A 919 -16.44 12.15 1.82
N ARG A 920 -17.17 12.27 0.71
CA ARG A 920 -17.21 13.49 -0.10
C ARG A 920 -17.94 14.65 0.57
N HIS A 921 -18.77 14.40 1.58
CA HIS A 921 -19.51 15.46 2.26
C HIS A 921 -18.60 16.27 3.18
N ILE A 922 -17.78 15.57 3.96
CA ILE A 922 -16.78 16.20 4.86
C ILE A 922 -15.41 16.37 4.20
N GLY A 923 -15.17 15.75 3.04
CA GLY A 923 -13.91 15.86 2.31
C GLY A 923 -12.76 15.11 2.98
N ALA A 924 -13.04 13.95 3.56
CA ALA A 924 -12.07 13.16 4.32
C ALA A 924 -12.11 11.68 3.94
N TYR A 925 -10.95 11.03 3.95
CA TYR A 925 -10.89 9.57 3.95
C TYR A 925 -11.17 9.06 5.36
N VAL A 926 -11.99 8.02 5.47
CA VAL A 926 -12.43 7.42 6.73
C VAL A 926 -11.91 6.00 6.78
N GLU A 927 -11.02 5.74 7.73
CA GLU A 927 -10.48 4.41 8.01
C GLU A 927 -11.15 3.81 9.25
N LEU A 928 -11.61 2.57 9.11
CA LEU A 928 -12.20 1.80 10.19
C LEU A 928 -11.17 0.80 10.73
N ARG A 929 -10.84 0.89 12.02
CA ARG A 929 -10.08 -0.12 12.76
C ARG A 929 -10.90 -0.64 13.93
N ASN A 930 -10.59 -1.83 14.42
CA ASN A 930 -11.31 -2.43 15.53
C ASN A 930 -11.43 -1.46 16.73
N GLU A 931 -10.33 -0.79 17.08
CA GLU A 931 -10.21 0.06 18.27
C GLU A 931 -10.59 1.53 18.07
N ARG A 932 -10.54 2.04 16.83
CA ARG A 932 -10.75 3.47 16.54
C ARG A 932 -11.15 3.74 15.10
N ARG A 933 -11.78 4.90 14.90
CA ARG A 933 -12.09 5.46 13.59
C ARG A 933 -11.14 6.61 13.30
N ILE A 934 -10.61 6.68 12.09
CA ILE A 934 -9.62 7.70 11.72
C ILE A 934 -10.15 8.49 10.52
N PHE A 935 -10.15 9.81 10.62
CA PHE A 935 -10.53 10.73 9.56
C PHE A 935 -9.31 11.48 9.07
N TYR A 936 -9.07 11.46 7.76
CA TYR A 936 -7.94 12.11 7.11
C TYR A 936 -8.45 13.30 6.28
N PHE A 937 -8.23 14.51 6.79
CA PHE A 937 -8.57 15.77 6.12
C PHE A 937 -7.37 16.29 5.33
N GLU A 938 -7.42 16.21 4.00
CA GLU A 938 -6.40 16.84 3.15
C GLU A 938 -6.38 18.35 3.39
N ARG A 939 -7.56 18.94 3.58
CA ARG A 939 -7.72 20.34 3.96
C ARG A 939 -8.90 20.53 4.91
N LEU A 940 -8.61 20.86 6.16
CA LEU A 940 -9.58 21.36 7.13
C LEU A 940 -9.68 22.88 6.96
N LYS A 941 -10.86 23.38 6.59
CA LYS A 941 -11.08 24.82 6.43
C LYS A 941 -11.35 25.48 7.76
N ALA A 942 -11.01 26.76 7.87
CA ALA A 942 -11.42 27.57 9.01
C ALA A 942 -12.95 27.58 9.18
N GLY A 943 -13.40 27.55 10.42
CA GLY A 943 -14.80 27.44 10.83
C GLY A 943 -15.15 26.08 11.43
N GLU A 944 -16.46 25.87 11.58
CA GLU A 944 -17.02 24.67 12.22
C GLU A 944 -17.24 23.55 11.20
N THR A 945 -16.76 22.35 11.52
CA THR A 945 -17.02 21.11 10.79
C THR A 945 -17.59 20.07 11.74
N THR A 946 -18.77 19.52 11.42
CA THR A 946 -19.41 18.46 12.23
C THR A 946 -19.34 17.13 11.50
N ILE A 947 -18.97 16.09 12.22
CA ILE A 947 -18.88 14.70 11.76
C ILE A 947 -19.85 13.88 12.59
N THR A 948 -20.63 13.03 11.96
CA THR A 948 -21.52 12.10 12.66
C THR A 948 -21.36 10.69 12.13
N TYR A 949 -21.33 9.70 13.01
CA TYR A 949 -21.36 8.30 12.63
C TYR A 949 -22.01 7.42 13.71
N ARG A 950 -22.36 6.18 13.37
CA ARG A 950 -23.10 5.30 14.27
C ARG A 950 -22.29 4.09 14.74
N LEU A 951 -22.58 3.71 15.98
CA LEU A 951 -22.11 2.54 16.67
C LEU A 951 -23.31 1.73 17.18
N ARG A 952 -23.12 0.44 17.43
CA ARG A 952 -24.11 -0.43 18.05
C ARG A 952 -23.55 -1.09 19.30
N ALA A 953 -24.30 -1.08 20.40
CA ALA A 953 -23.92 -1.77 21.63
C ALA A 953 -24.05 -3.28 21.47
N GLU A 954 -23.02 -4.04 21.87
CA GLU A 954 -22.96 -5.50 21.64
C GLU A 954 -22.60 -6.31 22.89
N VAL A 955 -21.57 -5.91 23.65
CA VAL A 955 -21.07 -6.69 24.79
C VAL A 955 -21.34 -5.93 26.09
N PRO A 956 -22.11 -6.49 27.04
CA PRO A 956 -22.34 -5.87 28.34
C PRO A 956 -21.04 -5.60 29.09
N GLY A 957 -20.94 -4.42 29.70
CA GLY A 957 -19.71 -3.99 30.35
C GLY A 957 -19.65 -2.52 30.68
N ILE A 958 -18.57 -2.11 31.34
CA ILE A 958 -18.22 -0.72 31.61
C ILE A 958 -16.93 -0.43 30.86
N TYR A 959 -17.00 0.49 29.91
CA TYR A 959 -15.93 0.75 28.96
C TYR A 959 -15.49 2.20 28.98
N SER A 960 -14.21 2.40 28.69
CA SER A 960 -13.59 3.71 28.53
C SER A 960 -13.68 4.15 27.07
N ALA A 961 -14.36 5.27 26.84
CA ALA A 961 -14.28 6.01 25.60
C ALA A 961 -13.08 6.96 25.71
N LEU A 962 -11.89 6.47 25.34
CA LEU A 962 -10.66 7.27 25.35
C LEU A 962 -10.85 8.58 24.54
N PRO A 963 -10.12 9.66 24.86
CA PRO A 963 -10.17 10.92 24.14
C PRO A 963 -10.09 10.75 22.62
N ALA A 964 -10.98 11.44 21.89
CA ALA A 964 -10.75 11.72 20.48
C ALA A 964 -9.62 12.73 20.36
N ILE A 965 -8.70 12.53 19.41
CA ILE A 965 -7.48 13.34 19.22
C ILE A 965 -7.47 13.86 17.79
N ILE A 966 -7.39 15.18 17.62
CA ILE A 966 -7.09 15.80 16.33
C ILE A 966 -5.64 16.26 16.34
N LYS A 967 -4.90 16.00 15.27
CA LYS A 967 -3.51 16.46 15.13
C LYS A 967 -3.09 16.65 13.67
N GLY A 968 -2.10 17.52 13.44
CA GLY A 968 -1.46 17.61 12.13
C GLY A 968 -0.64 16.35 11.83
N MET A 969 -0.86 15.69 10.68
CA MET A 969 -0.11 14.49 10.30
C MET A 969 1.39 14.78 10.17
N TYR A 970 1.73 15.93 9.59
CA TYR A 970 3.11 16.37 9.36
C TYR A 970 3.58 17.42 10.39
N SER A 971 2.70 17.81 11.31
CA SER A 971 2.99 18.76 12.39
C SER A 971 2.23 18.34 13.64
N PRO A 972 2.71 17.31 14.36
CA PRO A 972 1.99 16.71 15.49
C PRO A 972 1.87 17.66 16.69
N ASP A 973 2.64 18.75 16.71
CA ASP A 973 2.55 19.79 17.76
C ASP A 973 1.24 20.62 17.61
N ILE A 974 0.56 20.51 16.47
CA ILE A 974 -0.79 21.04 16.25
C ILE A 974 -1.77 19.96 16.63
N GLY A 975 -2.63 20.23 17.60
CA GLY A 975 -3.71 19.31 17.94
C GLY A 975 -4.49 19.70 19.19
N SER A 976 -5.46 18.87 19.51
CA SER A 976 -6.25 18.91 20.73
C SER A 976 -6.83 17.52 21.00
N SER A 977 -7.35 17.33 22.20
CA SER A 977 -8.08 16.12 22.56
C SER A 977 -9.36 16.45 23.32
N THR A 978 -10.38 15.63 23.13
CA THR A 978 -11.58 15.67 23.98
C THR A 978 -11.29 15.05 25.34
N ALA A 979 -12.24 15.15 26.26
CA ALA A 979 -12.15 14.38 27.49
C ALA A 979 -12.60 12.92 27.28
N GLU A 980 -12.13 12.03 28.15
CA GLU A 980 -12.69 10.69 28.22
C GLU A 980 -14.16 10.70 28.68
N LYS A 981 -14.90 9.65 28.28
CA LYS A 981 -16.24 9.36 28.80
C LYS A 981 -16.31 7.86 29.18
N LYS A 982 -17.17 7.51 30.12
CA LYS A 982 -17.47 6.09 30.45
C LYS A 982 -18.79 5.68 29.80
N VAL A 983 -18.84 4.44 29.31
CA VAL A 983 -20.01 3.85 28.67
C VAL A 983 -20.35 2.53 29.35
N GLU A 984 -21.51 2.48 30.00
CA GLU A 984 -22.09 1.25 30.56
C GLU A 984 -23.04 0.63 29.54
N VAL A 985 -22.69 -0.55 29.03
CA VAL A 985 -23.55 -1.37 28.19
C VAL A 985 -24.29 -2.37 29.07
N ARG A 986 -25.61 -2.27 29.11
CA ARG A 986 -26.53 -3.15 29.85
C ARG A 986 -27.12 -4.23 28.97
N GLU A 987 -27.54 -5.32 29.59
CA GLU A 987 -28.24 -6.43 28.92
C GLU A 987 -29.58 -6.05 28.31
#